data_AF-A0AAV0U4Z4-F1
#
_entry.id   AF-A0AAV0U4Z4-F1
#
_cell.length_a   1.000
_cell.length_b   1.000
_cell.length_c   1.000
_cell.angle_alpha   90.00
_cell.angle_beta   90.00
_cell.angle_gamma   90.00
#
_symmetry.space_group_name_H-M   'P 1'
#
loop_
_entity.id
_entity.type
_entity.pdbx_description
1 polymer ?
#
loop_
_entity_poly.entity_id
_entity_poly.type
_entity_poly.pdbx_seq_one_letter_code
_entity_poly.pdbx_strand_id
1 'polypeptide(L)'
;MDMPSTELAVGSMGDVLYVVNASDGSIYSSQLSITVRSDAYRIQRSGNGAKSSRQGDQKGTATQHWLRLFYHVFEKFPLTDISEENHFATCDAKAVCVEYLNRVMVDLRRLNKPLCGLDLVKSLKYRCSELTGNHTSLQLTSKQRFLLAMVSFVPVQICRAEDNMLRLLQNGQNIAESAKGTSSGDEGDASGTDAAKIAQTIRFGLLSPLLESWNGRCVVVTSMGKQSTGKSYFLNHLASTSFAISGSRCTDGAWMSLRFLSKELLLVILDFEGLGSFERSEEEDVFLSVLNASVSLFTVFRMESRFDKDTDGVVDELVTKLDAIFEANKDQNFLTEMYAGQLEINCTPPFGTMDYYQCMENEAAQALCRIVFPSEGVRTGFVTGKTFLDCVRIVLAKISILDWTGMIKSTQNLVVADTKQKLPGILRTGCHVSLPLVADKIIPTHLKEDVLQVNSFEKIVVSLQVMCETNPGYKTKWMALNDVVPLDSIRDEELDMGFDVTSLTGRTLEIVQKAIGLLFQFFLNLRGKTYGTSKLSTEDQSGFDAFETFVLHRRKKKVSLWLYDSLSDHLSAVRSQLEQRYAEPLIVYMSRCQQRCIRCQLGCMYSVTHSPETEHNCCMDHKCRGQCEYGECQTDAARVPACSRSAGHEGKCECEKGEHTCGQPCVLIRALNCDKTCSKRAEHTGGHSCSVQVHICGVTCSATTCTATCLLDVQRDHSVHKCAEVQCFHPCLMEGCNNVCSEKNHFHGQQTESCAFAKENGIAGVGDEPADNVVVTHICSCSHACKEMCTVEGICEQKVHLKKSARTYTGARGSFEYIYQEMNGYKKGCACIKRSGEVNHEGLGHTCLVETNEKENEQHTVHYCDARCPSCNYYCNKHFGHMELHATSHGNMQQTYFMAKGNDIDVEDRKYQVGERGIVEMCNLFCAKVGRGHAHYLSCESIKDEKCVYTSGRQMDELLHAQFWTAIEWEDPCSEEERGVFAKCAFQCNAPEHEADKKLSCCVLDAWHEPEFKAEEGDDGFAFFGNNRLSDGGEDDLISYITFDSASHIVCEGESLPEALKMSVPFTGGGTSYREGLRAADEVLSRNNFEEFKSVLIFFSDGRPDDIGSGVTLAQHIRSTYAKYDLKAFVVGFGRVKLSVLHRLAAEMGGEYRQVLNASALSKPPALSLPPTNYVSTI
;
A
#
# COMPACT_ATOMS: atom_id res chain seq x y z
N MET A 1 16.27 -2.04 13.80
CA MET A 1 17.01 -1.10 14.68
C MET A 1 17.17 0.13 13.84
N ASP A 2 16.39 1.17 14.12
CA ASP A 2 16.46 2.46 13.44
C ASP A 2 17.57 3.24 14.14
N MET A 3 18.79 3.19 13.58
CA MET A 3 19.95 3.93 14.07
C MET A 3 20.44 4.89 12.97
N PRO A 4 20.74 6.14 13.32
CA PRO A 4 21.22 7.10 12.35
C PRO A 4 22.67 6.94 11.94
N SER A 5 22.92 7.11 10.65
CA SER A 5 24.15 6.71 9.97
C SER A 5 25.34 7.66 10.19
N THR A 6 25.13 8.82 10.81
CA THR A 6 26.13 9.90 10.86
C THR A 6 27.14 9.77 12.00
N GLU A 7 26.87 8.96 13.04
CA GLU A 7 27.73 8.83 14.24
C GLU A 7 28.29 7.41 14.49
N LEU A 8 28.05 6.50 13.55
CA LEU A 8 28.43 5.09 13.67
C LEU A 8 29.83 4.84 13.12
N ALA A 9 30.78 4.56 14.01
CA ALA A 9 32.07 3.99 13.68
C ALA A 9 31.95 2.46 13.65
N VAL A 10 31.73 1.90 12.47
CA VAL A 10 31.61 0.45 12.32
C VAL A 10 33.02 -0.19 12.32
N GLY A 11 33.18 -1.29 13.06
CA GLY A 11 34.36 -2.13 13.11
C GLY A 11 33.95 -3.59 13.29
N SER A 12 34.90 -4.52 13.31
CA SER A 12 34.56 -5.92 13.68
C SER A 12 35.69 -6.54 14.53
N MET A 13 35.38 -7.60 15.27
CA MET A 13 36.30 -8.35 16.16
C MET A 13 35.77 -9.78 16.45
N GLY A 14 36.39 -10.83 15.91
CA GLY A 14 35.69 -12.12 15.71
C GLY A 14 34.48 -12.09 14.75
N ASP A 15 33.66 -13.11 14.68
CA ASP A 15 32.40 -13.10 13.91
C ASP A 15 31.36 -12.06 14.37
N VAL A 16 31.78 -10.94 14.98
CA VAL A 16 30.96 -9.92 15.60
C VAL A 16 31.31 -8.56 14.98
N LEU A 17 30.32 -7.95 14.32
CA LEU A 17 30.32 -6.57 13.85
C LEU A 17 30.11 -5.66 15.06
N TYR A 18 31.10 -4.84 15.39
CA TYR A 18 30.96 -3.83 16.42
C TYR A 18 30.61 -2.52 15.76
N VAL A 19 29.36 -2.11 15.91
CA VAL A 19 28.96 -0.75 15.62
C VAL A 19 29.36 0.07 16.84
N VAL A 20 30.52 0.72 16.76
CA VAL A 20 30.97 1.65 17.78
C VAL A 20 30.18 2.92 17.58
N ASN A 21 29.41 3.26 18.59
CA ASN A 21 28.77 4.54 18.64
C ASN A 21 29.79 5.52 19.21
N ALA A 22 30.29 6.42 18.36
CA ALA A 22 31.49 7.23 18.65
C ALA A 22 31.30 8.22 19.81
N SER A 23 30.10 8.27 20.36
CA SER A 23 29.54 9.46 20.94
C SER A 23 28.79 9.18 22.25
N ASP A 24 28.67 7.90 22.65
CA ASP A 24 28.71 7.42 24.06
C ASP A 24 29.86 6.46 24.37
N GLY A 25 30.67 6.09 23.37
CA GLY A 25 31.71 5.06 23.54
C GLY A 25 31.16 3.65 23.76
N SER A 26 29.85 3.44 23.51
CA SER A 26 29.23 2.13 23.55
C SER A 26 29.50 1.36 22.26
N ILE A 27 29.66 0.05 22.42
CA ILE A 27 30.04 -0.85 21.35
C ILE A 27 28.91 -1.87 21.17
N TYR A 28 28.14 -1.73 20.10
CA TYR A 28 27.06 -2.66 19.77
C TYR A 28 27.61 -3.82 18.95
N SER A 29 27.53 -5.03 19.49
CA SER A 29 28.17 -6.21 18.90
C SER A 29 27.12 -7.11 18.23
N SER A 30 27.10 -7.19 16.90
CA SER A 30 26.23 -8.10 16.15
C SER A 30 27.02 -9.29 15.66
N GLN A 31 26.77 -10.48 16.21
CA GLN A 31 27.40 -11.71 15.75
C GLN A 31 26.88 -12.09 14.36
N LEU A 32 27.72 -11.86 13.35
CA LEU A 32 27.57 -12.25 11.96
C LEU A 32 27.72 -13.77 11.84
N SER A 33 26.66 -14.48 12.22
CA SER A 33 26.54 -15.92 11.98
C SER A 33 26.29 -16.18 10.50
N ILE A 34 27.35 -16.53 9.78
CA ILE A 34 27.29 -16.93 8.36
C ILE A 34 26.77 -18.37 8.30
N THR A 35 25.47 -18.54 8.08
CA THR A 35 24.95 -19.86 7.66
C THR A 35 25.15 -20.01 6.16
N VAL A 36 26.10 -20.85 5.76
CA VAL A 36 26.24 -21.31 4.38
C VAL A 36 25.10 -22.29 4.09
N ARG A 37 24.02 -21.80 3.49
CA ARG A 37 23.31 -22.62 2.50
C ARG A 37 24.02 -22.41 1.16
N SER A 38 23.92 -23.39 0.28
CA SER A 38 24.68 -23.55 -0.97
C SER A 38 24.61 -22.35 -1.94
N ASP A 39 23.81 -21.33 -1.63
CA ASP A 39 23.34 -20.29 -2.54
C ASP A 39 23.28 -18.85 -1.96
N ALA A 40 23.44 -18.60 -0.64
CA ALA A 40 23.27 -17.24 -0.08
C ALA A 40 24.15 -16.88 1.15
N TYR A 41 24.17 -15.58 1.49
CA TYR A 41 24.64 -15.03 2.77
C TYR A 41 23.46 -14.59 3.62
N ARG A 42 23.50 -14.85 4.93
CA ARG A 42 22.49 -14.43 5.90
C ARG A 42 23.16 -13.65 7.02
N ILE A 43 22.57 -12.51 7.41
CA ILE A 43 22.96 -11.74 8.59
C ILE A 43 21.91 -12.02 9.68
N GLN A 44 22.32 -12.60 10.81
CA GLN A 44 21.45 -12.84 11.97
C GLN A 44 21.85 -11.96 13.16
N ARG A 45 20.88 -11.64 14.02
CA ARG A 45 21.08 -10.90 15.28
C ARG A 45 20.87 -11.86 16.45
N SER A 46 21.85 -11.98 17.35
CA SER A 46 21.64 -12.68 18.63
C SER A 46 21.17 -11.69 19.70
N GLY A 47 19.94 -11.84 20.20
CA GLY A 47 19.44 -11.18 21.41
C GLY A 47 19.69 -12.04 22.65
N ASN A 48 20.00 -11.39 23.78
CA ASN A 48 20.48 -11.97 25.04
C ASN A 48 19.73 -13.22 25.54
N GLY A 49 20.49 -14.32 25.74
CA GLY A 49 20.00 -15.53 26.41
C GLY A 49 20.75 -16.81 26.02
N ALA A 50 22.07 -16.86 26.22
CA ALA A 50 22.83 -18.08 25.95
C ALA A 50 22.43 -19.23 26.90
N LYS A 51 21.68 -20.21 26.40
CA LYS A 51 21.76 -21.60 26.89
C LYS A 51 22.31 -22.48 25.78
N SER A 52 23.49 -23.00 26.07
CA SER A 52 24.22 -24.03 25.32
C SER A 52 23.33 -25.18 24.88
N SER A 53 23.43 -25.58 23.61
CA SER A 53 23.35 -26.99 23.24
C SER A 53 24.34 -27.32 22.12
N ARG A 54 25.01 -28.46 22.32
CA ARG A 54 26.08 -29.14 21.57
C ARG A 54 25.51 -29.71 20.23
N GLN A 55 26.23 -30.23 19.23
CA GLN A 55 27.59 -30.76 19.05
C GLN A 55 27.83 -31.07 17.55
N GLY A 56 29.11 -31.16 17.15
CA GLY A 56 29.62 -31.73 15.88
C GLY A 56 30.20 -30.65 14.97
N ASP A 57 31.49 -30.54 14.67
CA ASP A 57 32.57 -31.53 14.59
C ASP A 57 33.93 -30.83 14.82
N GLN A 58 34.92 -31.52 15.39
CA GLN A 58 36.26 -30.98 15.69
C GLN A 58 37.21 -31.10 14.49
N LYS A 59 37.86 -30.00 14.08
CA LYS A 59 39.30 -29.95 13.72
C LYS A 59 39.82 -28.52 13.52
N GLY A 60 40.90 -28.18 14.23
CA GLY A 60 41.79 -27.04 13.93
C GLY A 60 41.58 -25.81 14.80
N THR A 61 42.34 -25.70 15.88
CA THR A 61 42.45 -24.55 16.78
C THR A 61 43.10 -23.34 16.09
N ALA A 62 42.31 -22.57 15.36
CA ALA A 62 42.58 -21.15 15.08
C ALA A 62 41.37 -20.37 15.55
N THR A 63 41.52 -19.59 16.62
CA THR A 63 40.52 -18.64 17.09
C THR A 63 40.04 -17.80 15.89
N GLN A 64 38.75 -17.92 15.55
CA GLN A 64 38.11 -17.26 14.42
C GLN A 64 38.27 -15.74 14.54
N HIS A 65 39.23 -15.20 13.81
CA HIS A 65 39.41 -13.76 13.68
C HIS A 65 38.27 -13.19 12.81
N TRP A 66 37.69 -12.05 13.17
CA TRP A 66 36.53 -11.46 12.46
C TRP A 66 36.72 -11.27 10.99
N LEU A 67 37.92 -10.85 10.65
CA LEU A 67 38.26 -10.56 9.30
C LEU A 67 38.13 -11.84 8.44
N ARG A 68 37.90 -13.03 9.01
CA ARG A 68 37.62 -14.28 8.27
C ARG A 68 36.32 -14.18 7.48
N LEU A 69 35.43 -13.25 7.85
CA LEU A 69 34.32 -12.82 7.01
C LEU A 69 34.79 -12.41 5.61
N PHE A 70 35.89 -11.65 5.49
CA PHE A 70 36.45 -11.27 4.19
C PHE A 70 36.88 -12.49 3.38
N TYR A 71 37.50 -13.48 4.04
CA TYR A 71 37.81 -14.73 3.37
C TYR A 71 36.55 -15.37 2.80
N HIS A 72 35.47 -15.49 3.57
CA HIS A 72 34.22 -16.09 3.07
C HIS A 72 33.60 -15.28 1.93
N VAL A 73 33.50 -13.95 2.06
CA VAL A 73 33.01 -13.05 0.98
C VAL A 73 33.79 -13.27 -0.32
N PHE A 74 35.12 -13.22 -0.25
CA PHE A 74 36.03 -13.46 -1.39
C PHE A 74 36.08 -14.93 -1.83
N GLU A 75 35.73 -15.87 -0.95
CA GLU A 75 35.65 -17.30 -1.25
C GLU A 75 34.43 -17.60 -2.10
N LYS A 76 33.28 -16.98 -1.85
CA LYS A 76 32.06 -17.23 -2.66
C LYS A 76 31.95 -16.33 -3.89
N PHE A 77 32.41 -15.08 -3.84
CA PHE A 77 32.20 -14.11 -4.91
C PHE A 77 33.45 -13.88 -5.80
N PRO A 78 33.29 -13.47 -7.08
CA PRO A 78 34.42 -13.19 -7.97
C PRO A 78 35.30 -12.04 -7.45
N LEU A 79 36.60 -12.13 -7.68
CA LEU A 79 37.58 -11.14 -7.24
C LEU A 79 37.83 -10.13 -8.37
N THR A 80 37.22 -8.95 -8.28
CA THR A 80 37.64 -7.78 -9.04
C THR A 80 38.46 -6.87 -8.13
N ASP A 81 39.49 -6.24 -8.70
CA ASP A 81 40.33 -5.29 -7.97
C ASP A 81 39.45 -4.11 -7.54
N ILE A 82 39.24 -3.94 -6.24
CA ILE A 82 38.64 -2.72 -5.67
C ILE A 82 39.75 -1.66 -5.72
N SER A 83 40.18 -1.30 -6.94
CA SER A 83 41.26 -0.35 -7.19
C SER A 83 40.75 1.08 -7.03
N GLU A 84 40.48 1.47 -5.79
CA GLU A 84 40.87 2.79 -5.32
C GLU A 84 41.89 2.55 -4.20
N GLU A 85 43.08 3.15 -4.31
CA GLU A 85 44.17 2.94 -3.37
C GLU A 85 43.70 3.07 -1.91
N ASN A 86 43.71 1.95 -1.17
CA ASN A 86 43.18 1.89 0.20
C ASN A 86 44.25 2.34 1.21
N HIS A 87 44.11 3.55 1.73
CA HIS A 87 45.03 4.13 2.70
C HIS A 87 44.49 3.99 4.14
N PHE A 88 45.18 3.23 5.00
CA PHE A 88 44.77 3.01 6.40
C PHE A 88 45.67 3.76 7.39
N ALA A 89 45.08 4.36 8.43
CA ALA A 89 45.82 5.02 9.51
C ALA A 89 45.44 4.48 10.91
N THR A 90 46.39 3.83 11.59
CA THR A 90 47.14 4.24 12.82
C THR A 90 48.27 3.22 13.05
N CYS A 91 49.36 3.60 13.74
CA CYS A 91 50.62 2.85 13.82
C CYS A 91 50.49 1.47 14.54
N ASP A 92 49.55 1.33 15.48
CA ASP A 92 49.53 0.20 16.42
C ASP A 92 48.83 -1.07 15.88
N ALA A 93 48.03 -0.97 14.82
CA ALA A 93 47.31 -2.11 14.22
C ALA A 93 48.03 -2.72 12.99
N LYS A 94 49.17 -2.16 12.58
CA LYS A 94 49.87 -2.50 11.33
C LYS A 94 50.28 -3.97 11.26
N ALA A 95 50.97 -4.48 12.28
CA ALA A 95 51.48 -5.85 12.27
C ALA A 95 50.36 -6.90 12.23
N VAL A 96 49.25 -6.64 12.94
CA VAL A 96 48.10 -7.55 13.03
C VAL A 96 47.33 -7.58 11.71
N CYS A 97 47.08 -6.41 11.08
CA CYS A 97 46.39 -6.35 9.79
C CYS A 97 47.22 -6.97 8.65
N VAL A 98 48.53 -6.73 8.61
CA VAL A 98 49.43 -7.34 7.61
C VAL A 98 49.47 -8.85 7.75
N GLU A 99 49.68 -9.36 8.97
CA GLU A 99 49.71 -10.81 9.24
C GLU A 99 48.37 -11.46 8.90
N TYR A 100 47.26 -10.81 9.25
CA TYR A 100 45.93 -11.32 8.95
C TYR A 100 45.64 -11.38 7.44
N LEU A 101 45.89 -10.28 6.71
CA LEU A 101 45.62 -10.22 5.27
C LEU A 101 46.56 -11.12 4.49
N ASN A 102 47.80 -11.34 4.95
CA ASN A 102 48.67 -12.39 4.42
C ASN A 102 48.02 -13.79 4.52
N ARG A 103 47.39 -14.12 5.66
CA ARG A 103 46.70 -15.41 5.84
C ARG A 103 45.47 -15.54 4.94
N VAL A 104 44.68 -14.47 4.76
CA VAL A 104 43.57 -14.46 3.79
C VAL A 104 44.09 -14.64 2.37
N MET A 105 45.15 -13.93 1.98
CA MET A 105 45.76 -14.08 0.65
C MET A 105 46.29 -15.50 0.42
N VAL A 106 46.86 -16.16 1.44
CA VAL A 106 47.27 -17.57 1.35
C VAL A 106 46.07 -18.48 1.12
N ASP A 107 44.98 -18.28 1.86
CA ASP A 107 43.80 -19.14 1.71
C ASP A 107 43.02 -18.87 0.42
N LEU A 108 42.93 -17.62 -0.05
CA LEU A 108 42.36 -17.29 -1.36
C LEU A 108 43.18 -17.89 -2.51
N ARG A 109 44.52 -17.92 -2.40
CA ARG A 109 45.39 -18.60 -3.38
C ARG A 109 45.15 -20.12 -3.41
N ARG A 110 44.69 -20.73 -2.31
CA ARG A 110 44.36 -22.16 -2.25
C ARG A 110 43.04 -22.51 -2.95
N LEU A 111 42.18 -21.53 -3.21
CA LEU A 111 40.89 -21.74 -3.91
C LEU A 111 41.05 -21.95 -5.42
N ASN A 112 42.27 -21.86 -5.98
CA ASN A 112 42.56 -21.97 -7.41
C ASN A 112 41.71 -21.02 -8.31
N LYS A 113 41.23 -19.90 -7.75
CA LYS A 113 40.54 -18.84 -8.48
C LYS A 113 41.55 -17.84 -9.05
N PRO A 114 41.34 -17.28 -10.26
CA PRO A 114 42.16 -16.19 -10.76
C PRO A 114 41.97 -14.96 -9.86
N LEU A 115 43.05 -14.54 -9.16
CA LEU A 115 43.01 -13.40 -8.23
C LEU A 115 43.19 -12.04 -8.93
N CYS A 116 43.37 -12.01 -10.25
CA CYS A 116 43.45 -10.80 -11.09
C CYS A 116 44.33 -9.64 -10.56
N GLY A 117 45.44 -9.95 -9.90
CA GLY A 117 46.36 -8.95 -9.35
C GLY A 117 46.05 -8.48 -7.92
N LEU A 118 44.95 -8.96 -7.31
CA LEU A 118 44.60 -8.68 -5.93
C LEU A 118 45.72 -9.10 -4.97
N ASP A 119 46.27 -8.13 -4.26
CA ASP A 119 47.22 -8.34 -3.16
C ASP A 119 46.83 -7.42 -2.01
N LEU A 120 45.93 -7.92 -1.15
CA LEU A 120 45.38 -7.18 0.00
C LEU A 120 46.47 -6.62 0.92
N VAL A 121 47.69 -7.18 0.87
CA VAL A 121 48.84 -6.76 1.69
C VAL A 121 49.63 -5.65 1.01
N LYS A 122 49.83 -5.71 -0.32
CA LYS A 122 50.48 -4.63 -1.07
C LYS A 122 49.60 -3.39 -1.23
N SER A 123 48.28 -3.55 -1.21
CA SER A 123 47.33 -2.44 -1.27
C SER A 123 47.25 -1.61 0.03
N LEU A 124 47.98 -2.01 1.09
CA LEU A 124 48.10 -1.27 2.34
C LEU A 124 49.29 -0.30 2.33
N LYS A 125 49.01 1.01 2.18
CA LYS A 125 50.00 2.09 2.41
C LYS A 125 49.82 2.71 3.80
N TYR A 126 50.94 2.99 4.49
CA TYR A 126 50.98 3.57 5.85
C TYR A 126 51.73 4.91 5.88
N ARG A 127 51.39 5.82 6.80
CA ARG A 127 52.24 6.97 7.16
C ARG A 127 53.07 6.65 8.41
N CYS A 128 54.39 6.82 8.33
CA CYS A 128 55.25 7.00 9.52
C CYS A 128 55.39 8.50 9.81
N SER A 129 55.33 8.89 11.08
CA SER A 129 55.42 10.28 11.55
C SER A 129 56.85 10.87 11.52
N GLU A 130 57.72 10.39 10.64
CA GLU A 130 59.09 10.93 10.51
C GLU A 130 59.44 11.00 9.03
N LEU A 131 59.20 12.17 8.42
CA LEU A 131 59.93 12.71 7.26
C LEU A 131 59.33 14.09 6.93
N THR A 132 59.96 15.12 7.48
CA THR A 132 59.86 16.51 7.01
C THR A 132 60.49 16.60 5.62
N GLY A 133 59.72 16.96 4.59
CA GLY A 133 60.28 17.30 3.29
C GLY A 133 59.36 17.05 2.10
N ASN A 134 58.60 18.09 1.75
CA ASN A 134 58.07 18.46 0.43
C ASN A 134 57.45 17.41 -0.53
N HIS A 135 56.23 17.80 -0.96
CA HIS A 135 55.46 17.42 -2.14
C HIS A 135 54.40 16.32 -2.04
N THR A 136 53.22 16.68 -2.57
CA THR A 136 51.96 15.97 -2.83
C THR A 136 50.99 15.77 -1.65
N SER A 137 49.89 16.52 -1.72
CA SER A 137 48.67 16.40 -0.91
C SER A 137 48.01 15.03 -1.11
N LEU A 138 48.43 14.04 -0.35
CA LEU A 138 47.76 12.74 -0.24
C LEU A 138 46.41 12.90 0.49
N GLN A 139 45.29 12.65 -0.21
CA GLN A 139 43.95 12.58 0.39
C GLN A 139 43.77 11.24 1.14
N LEU A 140 43.37 11.30 2.41
CA LEU A 140 43.03 10.12 3.23
C LEU A 140 41.70 9.50 2.76
N THR A 141 41.65 8.17 2.57
CA THR A 141 40.39 7.42 2.49
C THR A 141 39.92 7.06 3.91
N SER A 142 38.69 7.44 4.28
CA SER A 142 38.14 7.19 5.63
C SER A 142 37.73 5.71 5.80
N LYS A 143 37.81 5.18 7.03
CA LYS A 143 37.32 3.83 7.41
C LYS A 143 35.87 3.57 6.95
N GLN A 144 35.07 4.63 6.90
CA GLN A 144 33.69 4.64 6.43
C GLN A 144 33.57 4.18 4.97
N ARG A 145 34.48 4.60 4.08
CA ARG A 145 34.41 4.27 2.64
C ARG A 145 34.62 2.78 2.35
N PHE A 146 35.50 2.14 3.12
CA PHE A 146 35.76 0.70 3.03
C PHE A 146 34.55 -0.13 3.50
N LEU A 147 33.91 0.26 4.61
CA LEU A 147 32.74 -0.43 5.14
C LEU A 147 31.51 -0.21 4.26
N LEU A 148 31.35 0.99 3.68
CA LEU A 148 30.35 1.27 2.67
C LEU A 148 30.52 0.35 1.46
N ALA A 149 31.74 0.22 0.93
CA ALA A 149 32.02 -0.67 -0.20
C ALA A 149 31.71 -2.14 0.12
N MET A 150 31.93 -2.59 1.36
CA MET A 150 31.58 -3.95 1.78
C MET A 150 30.08 -4.19 1.89
N VAL A 151 29.37 -3.31 2.59
CA VAL A 151 27.92 -3.43 2.80
C VAL A 151 27.19 -3.36 1.46
N SER A 152 27.68 -2.51 0.56
CA SER A 152 27.10 -2.32 -0.77
C SER A 152 27.38 -3.51 -1.70
N PHE A 153 28.50 -4.21 -1.51
CA PHE A 153 28.91 -5.35 -2.33
C PHE A 153 28.06 -6.61 -2.13
N VAL A 154 27.52 -6.84 -0.92
CA VAL A 154 26.74 -8.05 -0.60
C VAL A 154 25.28 -7.87 -1.05
N PRO A 155 24.76 -8.69 -1.99
CA PRO A 155 23.38 -8.59 -2.44
C PRO A 155 22.38 -8.99 -1.34
N VAL A 156 21.25 -8.28 -1.27
CA VAL A 156 20.14 -8.56 -0.35
C VAL A 156 18.90 -8.95 -1.16
N GLN A 157 18.31 -10.09 -0.84
CA GLN A 157 17.03 -10.50 -1.44
C GLN A 157 15.89 -9.64 -0.89
N ILE A 158 15.07 -9.08 -1.77
CA ILE A 158 14.00 -8.12 -1.41
C ILE A 158 12.59 -8.71 -1.51
N CYS A 159 12.35 -9.65 -2.43
CA CYS A 159 11.07 -10.34 -2.58
C CYS A 159 11.22 -11.68 -3.33
N ARG A 160 10.16 -12.49 -3.28
CA ARG A 160 9.99 -13.74 -4.06
C ARG A 160 8.58 -13.79 -4.63
N ALA A 161 8.42 -14.35 -5.82
CA ALA A 161 7.11 -14.67 -6.38
C ALA A 161 6.88 -16.17 -6.15
N GLU A 162 5.96 -16.50 -5.25
CA GLU A 162 5.61 -17.89 -4.92
C GLU A 162 4.15 -17.96 -4.46
N ASP A 163 3.49 -19.07 -4.76
CA ASP A 163 2.07 -19.31 -4.45
C ASP A 163 1.15 -18.24 -5.04
N ASN A 164 1.44 -17.75 -6.26
CA ASN A 164 0.71 -16.65 -6.92
C ASN A 164 0.63 -15.36 -6.08
N MET A 165 1.63 -15.13 -5.23
CA MET A 165 1.73 -13.92 -4.42
C MET A 165 3.17 -13.38 -4.46
N LEU A 166 3.31 -12.05 -4.43
CA LEU A 166 4.61 -11.43 -4.22
C LEU A 166 4.93 -11.43 -2.71
N ARG A 167 5.74 -12.38 -2.25
CA ARG A 167 6.21 -12.45 -0.86
C ARG A 167 7.32 -11.44 -0.60
N LEU A 168 7.03 -10.53 0.32
CA LEU A 168 7.98 -9.51 0.77
C LEU A 168 8.96 -10.07 1.79
N LEU A 169 10.24 -9.76 1.62
CA LEU A 169 11.29 -10.18 2.56
C LEU A 169 11.76 -8.98 3.39
N GLN A 170 11.77 -9.16 4.71
CA GLN A 170 12.30 -8.18 5.64
C GLN A 170 13.75 -8.54 6.00
N ASN A 171 14.70 -7.73 5.52
CA ASN A 171 16.13 -7.99 5.65
C ASN A 171 16.55 -9.37 5.07
N GLY A 172 15.88 -9.82 4.01
CA GLY A 172 16.09 -11.15 3.42
C GLY A 172 15.46 -12.31 4.22
N GLN A 173 14.49 -12.04 5.11
CA GLN A 173 13.75 -13.06 5.86
C GLN A 173 12.23 -12.97 5.63
N ASN A 174 11.53 -14.10 5.75
CA ASN A 174 10.07 -14.14 5.64
C ASN A 174 9.41 -13.41 6.82
N ILE A 175 8.48 -12.51 6.50
CA ILE A 175 7.74 -11.70 7.51
C ILE A 175 6.94 -12.60 8.47
N ALA A 176 6.45 -13.76 8.02
CA ALA A 176 5.70 -14.71 8.84
C ALA A 176 6.50 -15.34 10.00
N GLU A 177 7.84 -15.35 9.92
CA GLU A 177 8.70 -15.89 10.99
C GLU A 177 9.04 -14.84 12.08
N SER A 178 8.95 -13.54 11.78
CA SER A 178 9.29 -12.46 12.73
C SER A 178 8.15 -12.09 13.69
N ALA A 179 6.90 -12.42 13.35
CA ALA A 179 5.70 -12.10 14.12
C ALA A 179 5.54 -12.90 15.43
N LYS A 180 6.41 -13.87 15.74
CA LYS A 180 6.38 -14.64 17.01
C LYS A 180 7.02 -13.92 18.21
N GLY A 181 7.48 -12.68 18.06
CA GLY A 181 8.37 -12.02 19.03
C GLY A 181 7.85 -10.84 19.86
N THR A 182 6.72 -10.20 19.51
CA THR A 182 6.26 -8.98 20.24
C THR A 182 4.75 -8.91 20.31
N SER A 183 4.20 -9.44 21.40
CA SER A 183 2.86 -9.12 21.87
C SER A 183 2.95 -7.93 22.85
N SER A 184 2.55 -6.74 22.39
CA SER A 184 2.09 -5.66 23.26
C SER A 184 0.93 -4.99 22.56
N GLY A 185 -0.25 -5.12 23.15
CA GLY A 185 -1.52 -4.71 22.57
C GLY A 185 -1.66 -3.20 22.50
N ASP A 186 -2.21 -2.76 21.37
CA ASP A 186 -3.19 -1.68 21.29
C ASP A 186 -4.23 -2.14 20.27
N GLU A 187 -5.41 -2.51 20.78
CA GLU A 187 -6.60 -2.74 19.96
C GLU A 187 -7.21 -1.36 19.63
N GLY A 188 -6.89 -0.84 18.44
CA GLY A 188 -7.48 0.38 17.88
C GLY A 188 -7.25 0.44 16.38
N ASP A 189 -8.34 0.49 15.62
CA ASP A 189 -8.40 0.58 14.15
C ASP A 189 -7.82 -0.60 13.35
N ALA A 190 -8.60 -1.69 13.27
CA ALA A 190 -8.55 -2.64 12.16
C ALA A 190 -9.11 -1.99 10.87
N SER A 191 -8.46 -0.92 10.40
CA SER A 191 -8.59 -0.41 9.03
C SER A 191 -7.75 -1.30 8.11
N GLY A 192 -8.26 -1.62 6.92
CA GLY A 192 -7.56 -2.39 5.90
C GLY A 192 -6.11 -1.96 5.68
N THR A 193 -5.25 -2.91 5.33
CA THR A 193 -3.81 -2.75 5.18
C THR A 193 -3.50 -1.79 4.02
N ASP A 194 -3.34 -0.51 4.34
CA ASP A 194 -2.88 0.53 3.42
C ASP A 194 -1.46 0.17 2.92
N ALA A 195 -1.21 0.28 1.61
CA ALA A 195 0.11 0.05 1.01
C ALA A 195 1.19 0.88 1.71
N ALA A 196 0.85 2.09 2.19
CA ALA A 196 1.77 2.91 2.99
C ALA A 196 2.17 2.23 4.31
N LYS A 197 1.23 1.57 5.01
CA LYS A 197 1.53 0.83 6.25
C LYS A 197 2.45 -0.36 5.97
N ILE A 198 2.20 -1.10 4.89
CA ILE A 198 3.08 -2.22 4.48
C ILE A 198 4.46 -1.69 4.11
N ALA A 199 4.54 -0.64 3.30
CA ALA A 199 5.78 0.02 2.88
C ALA A 199 6.67 0.41 4.07
N GLN A 200 6.08 0.90 5.16
CA GLN A 200 6.82 1.24 6.39
C GLN A 200 7.50 0.03 7.05
N THR A 201 6.98 -1.17 6.88
CA THR A 201 7.56 -2.39 7.48
C THR A 201 8.72 -2.97 6.65
N ILE A 202 8.80 -2.62 5.37
CA ILE A 202 9.81 -3.15 4.45
C ILE A 202 11.18 -2.56 4.76
N ARG A 203 12.16 -3.44 4.98
CA ARG A 203 13.56 -3.10 5.26
C ARG A 203 14.48 -4.03 4.47
N PHE A 204 15.58 -3.48 3.95
CA PHE A 204 16.56 -4.16 3.11
C PHE A 204 17.91 -4.34 3.81
N GLY A 205 17.88 -4.64 5.11
CA GLY A 205 19.07 -4.73 5.95
C GLY A 205 19.81 -3.41 6.04
N LEU A 206 21.13 -3.45 5.95
CA LEU A 206 22.00 -2.27 5.98
C LEU A 206 21.86 -1.38 4.74
N LEU A 207 21.22 -1.86 3.65
CA LEU A 207 20.99 -1.02 2.46
C LEU A 207 19.93 0.06 2.71
N SER A 208 18.92 -0.19 3.54
CA SER A 208 17.89 0.81 3.88
C SER A 208 18.48 2.08 4.51
N PRO A 209 19.24 2.03 5.62
CA PRO A 209 19.80 3.25 6.21
C PRO A 209 20.81 3.95 5.29
N LEU A 210 21.51 3.21 4.42
CA LEU A 210 22.38 3.81 3.40
C LEU A 210 21.58 4.61 2.38
N LEU A 211 20.49 4.04 1.85
CA LEU A 211 19.59 4.73 0.93
C LEU A 211 18.88 5.92 1.61
N GLU A 212 18.43 5.78 2.86
CA GLU A 212 17.78 6.86 3.61
C GLU A 212 18.69 8.07 3.83
N SER A 213 19.99 7.84 4.01
CA SER A 213 20.98 8.89 4.23
C SER A 213 21.67 9.40 2.96
N TRP A 214 21.37 8.79 1.80
CA TRP A 214 21.99 9.16 0.54
C TRP A 214 21.23 10.29 -0.14
N ASN A 215 21.83 11.50 -0.20
CA ASN A 215 21.23 12.67 -0.83
C ASN A 215 21.66 12.88 -2.28
N GLY A 216 22.51 12.00 -2.83
CA GLY A 216 22.93 12.05 -4.22
C GLY A 216 21.91 11.40 -5.16
N ARG A 217 22.10 11.61 -6.46
CA ARG A 217 21.27 10.99 -7.50
C ARG A 217 21.42 9.47 -7.44
N CYS A 218 20.32 8.75 -7.61
CA CYS A 218 20.30 7.29 -7.76
C CYS A 218 19.88 6.89 -9.17
N VAL A 219 20.68 6.03 -9.80
CA VAL A 219 20.38 5.40 -11.08
C VAL A 219 20.15 3.92 -10.83
N VAL A 220 19.03 3.39 -11.32
CA VAL A 220 18.64 1.98 -11.08
C VAL A 220 18.88 1.17 -12.36
N VAL A 221 19.73 0.16 -12.24
CA VAL A 221 20.07 -0.79 -13.31
C VAL A 221 19.50 -2.15 -12.95
N THR A 222 18.79 -2.77 -13.87
CA THR A 222 18.15 -4.07 -13.63
C THR A 222 18.45 -5.07 -14.73
N SER A 223 18.22 -6.35 -14.46
CA SER A 223 18.29 -7.43 -15.45
C SER A 223 16.92 -8.04 -15.70
N MET A 224 16.63 -8.42 -16.93
CA MET A 224 15.43 -9.17 -17.32
C MET A 224 15.73 -10.16 -18.45
N GLY A 225 14.87 -11.17 -18.62
CA GLY A 225 14.96 -12.16 -19.70
C GLY A 225 14.90 -13.60 -19.19
N LYS A 226 14.87 -14.55 -20.13
CA LYS A 226 14.63 -15.98 -19.83
C LYS A 226 15.62 -16.55 -18.80
N GLN A 227 15.19 -17.56 -18.06
CA GLN A 227 16.03 -18.25 -17.08
C GLN A 227 17.33 -18.78 -17.68
N SER A 228 18.42 -18.77 -16.89
CA SER A 228 19.74 -19.34 -17.26
C SER A 228 20.47 -18.68 -18.45
N THR A 229 20.15 -17.42 -18.78
CA THR A 229 20.77 -16.65 -19.88
C THR A 229 22.00 -15.82 -19.49
N GLY A 230 22.47 -15.91 -18.25
CA GLY A 230 23.65 -15.18 -17.77
C GLY A 230 23.39 -13.73 -17.32
N LYS A 231 22.17 -13.40 -16.89
CA LYS A 231 21.78 -12.08 -16.32
C LYS A 231 22.72 -11.60 -15.21
N SER A 232 22.85 -12.38 -14.15
CA SER A 232 23.67 -12.07 -12.98
C SER A 232 25.15 -11.93 -13.33
N TYR A 233 25.64 -12.76 -14.26
CA TYR A 233 27.01 -12.64 -14.80
C TYR A 233 27.19 -11.27 -15.48
N PHE A 234 26.27 -10.88 -16.37
CA PHE A 234 26.35 -9.59 -17.04
C PHE A 234 26.35 -8.40 -16.06
N LEU A 235 25.44 -8.39 -15.07
CA LEU A 235 25.39 -7.33 -14.06
C LEU A 235 26.65 -7.25 -13.19
N ASN A 236 27.23 -8.40 -12.83
CA ASN A 236 28.47 -8.45 -12.07
C ASN A 236 29.62 -7.81 -12.85
N HIS A 237 29.70 -8.05 -14.16
CA HIS A 237 30.73 -7.48 -15.02
C HIS A 237 30.50 -6.00 -15.38
N LEU A 238 29.24 -5.60 -15.60
CA LEU A 238 28.88 -4.21 -15.93
C LEU A 238 29.06 -3.26 -14.74
N ALA A 239 28.57 -3.66 -13.56
CA ALA A 239 28.45 -2.78 -12.39
C ALA A 239 29.40 -3.13 -11.24
N SER A 240 30.28 -4.14 -11.40
CA SER A 240 31.16 -4.65 -10.35
C SER A 240 30.39 -5.10 -9.10
N THR A 241 29.32 -5.87 -9.31
CA THR A 241 28.48 -6.47 -8.25
C THR A 241 28.81 -7.94 -8.01
N SER A 242 28.14 -8.58 -7.05
CA SER A 242 28.44 -9.96 -6.64
C SER A 242 27.22 -10.88 -6.53
N PHE A 243 26.26 -10.77 -7.44
CA PHE A 243 25.15 -11.73 -7.51
C PHE A 243 25.66 -13.16 -7.73
N ALA A 244 24.94 -14.15 -7.18
CA ALA A 244 25.32 -15.55 -7.33
C ALA A 244 25.28 -15.98 -8.81
N ILE A 245 26.31 -16.70 -9.26
CA ILE A 245 26.39 -17.23 -10.63
C ILE A 245 26.53 -18.74 -10.54
N SER A 246 25.65 -19.49 -11.22
CA SER A 246 25.78 -20.94 -11.38
C SER A 246 25.24 -21.38 -12.74
N GLY A 247 25.62 -22.58 -13.20
CA GLY A 247 25.01 -23.20 -14.39
C GLY A 247 23.60 -23.75 -14.16
N SER A 248 23.11 -23.69 -12.91
CA SER A 248 21.77 -24.08 -12.46
C SER A 248 20.95 -22.86 -12.00
N ARG A 249 19.66 -23.05 -11.66
CA ARG A 249 18.79 -21.99 -11.11
C ARG A 249 19.39 -21.45 -9.80
N CYS A 250 19.87 -20.21 -9.79
CA CYS A 250 20.53 -19.60 -8.62
C CYS A 250 19.92 -18.27 -8.15
N THR A 251 19.09 -17.62 -8.96
CA THR A 251 18.38 -16.40 -8.58
C THR A 251 16.93 -16.76 -8.30
N ASP A 252 16.49 -16.55 -7.06
CA ASP A 252 15.11 -16.72 -6.58
C ASP A 252 14.55 -15.32 -6.27
N GLY A 253 13.47 -14.91 -6.94
CA GLY A 253 12.88 -13.57 -6.78
C GLY A 253 13.77 -12.41 -7.23
N ALA A 254 13.80 -11.31 -6.47
CA ALA A 254 14.60 -10.12 -6.78
C ALA A 254 15.66 -9.82 -5.71
N TRP A 255 16.84 -9.41 -6.14
CA TRP A 255 18.02 -9.14 -5.30
C TRP A 255 18.59 -7.76 -5.57
N MET A 256 19.06 -7.07 -4.53
CA MET A 256 19.56 -5.70 -4.61
C MET A 256 21.00 -5.57 -4.11
N SER A 257 21.82 -4.80 -4.83
CA SER A 257 23.17 -4.38 -4.44
C SER A 257 23.37 -2.89 -4.77
N LEU A 258 24.33 -2.24 -4.10
CA LEU A 258 24.60 -0.81 -4.24
C LEU A 258 26.04 -0.57 -4.69
N ARG A 259 26.25 0.42 -5.57
CA ARG A 259 27.58 0.82 -6.03
C ARG A 259 27.73 2.35 -6.03
N PHE A 260 28.57 2.86 -5.13
CA PHE A 260 28.92 4.27 -5.06
C PHE A 260 29.90 4.62 -6.18
N LEU A 261 29.48 5.42 -7.16
CA LEU A 261 30.32 5.83 -8.29
C LEU A 261 31.03 7.16 -8.02
N SER A 262 30.38 8.07 -7.28
CA SER A 262 30.97 9.34 -6.85
C SER A 262 30.35 9.78 -5.52
N LYS A 263 30.69 10.99 -5.04
CA LYS A 263 30.04 11.58 -3.84
C LYS A 263 28.57 11.96 -4.06
N GLU A 264 28.14 12.06 -5.32
CA GLU A 264 26.81 12.54 -5.71
C GLU A 264 26.03 11.53 -6.55
N LEU A 265 26.62 10.38 -6.87
CA LEU A 265 25.99 9.34 -7.68
C LEU A 265 26.08 7.93 -7.07
N LEU A 266 24.91 7.33 -6.88
CA LEU A 266 24.72 5.95 -6.46
C LEU A 266 24.07 5.14 -7.59
N LEU A 267 24.67 4.00 -7.91
CA LEU A 267 24.07 3.00 -8.77
C LEU A 267 23.38 1.96 -7.88
N VAL A 268 22.10 1.72 -8.12
CA VAL A 268 21.33 0.63 -7.50
C VAL A 268 21.20 -0.47 -8.55
N ILE A 269 21.58 -1.69 -8.19
CA ILE A 269 21.57 -2.83 -9.10
C ILE A 269 20.58 -3.86 -8.61
N LEU A 270 19.63 -4.24 -9.45
CA LEU A 270 18.64 -5.27 -9.15
C LEU A 270 18.77 -6.46 -10.11
N ASP A 271 19.04 -7.64 -9.56
CA ASP A 271 19.02 -8.89 -10.32
C ASP A 271 17.69 -9.61 -10.09
N PHE A 272 16.99 -9.91 -11.19
CA PHE A 272 15.70 -10.60 -11.17
C PHE A 272 15.86 -12.04 -11.61
N GLU A 273 15.06 -12.91 -11.00
CA GLU A 273 14.85 -14.26 -11.49
C GLU A 273 14.34 -14.24 -12.94
N GLY A 274 14.76 -15.22 -13.75
CA GLY A 274 14.42 -15.24 -15.17
C GLY A 274 13.01 -15.71 -15.47
N LEU A 275 12.37 -15.11 -16.47
CA LEU A 275 10.99 -15.41 -16.87
C LEU A 275 10.87 -16.76 -17.59
N GLY A 276 9.64 -17.30 -17.67
CA GLY A 276 9.28 -18.49 -18.45
C GLY A 276 9.71 -19.81 -17.80
N SER A 277 9.70 -19.88 -16.47
CA SER A 277 10.03 -21.09 -15.71
C SER A 277 8.86 -22.08 -15.73
N PHE A 278 9.10 -23.36 -16.05
CA PHE A 278 8.08 -24.43 -15.96
C PHE A 278 7.46 -24.63 -14.57
N GLU A 279 8.11 -24.13 -13.52
CA GLU A 279 7.70 -24.30 -12.13
C GLU A 279 6.94 -23.08 -11.58
N ARG A 280 6.77 -22.01 -12.39
CA ARG A 280 6.13 -20.76 -11.98
C ARG A 280 4.95 -20.40 -12.88
N SER A 281 3.97 -19.71 -12.32
CA SER A 281 2.78 -19.27 -13.06
C SER A 281 3.05 -18.02 -13.90
N GLU A 282 2.21 -17.77 -14.90
CA GLU A 282 2.27 -16.53 -15.68
C GLU A 282 2.07 -15.29 -14.78
N GLU A 283 1.26 -15.42 -13.71
CA GLU A 283 1.03 -14.37 -12.72
C GLU A 283 2.29 -14.04 -11.90
N GLU A 284 3.08 -15.05 -11.52
CA GLU A 284 4.35 -14.84 -10.82
C GLU A 284 5.41 -14.15 -11.69
N ASP A 285 5.47 -14.50 -12.97
CA ASP A 285 6.32 -13.81 -13.96
C ASP A 285 5.88 -12.36 -14.17
N VAL A 286 4.58 -12.11 -14.12
CA VAL A 286 4.00 -10.76 -14.17
C VAL A 286 4.45 -9.92 -12.98
N PHE A 287 4.43 -10.42 -11.75
CA PHE A 287 4.86 -9.62 -10.59
C PHE A 287 6.31 -9.16 -10.67
N LEU A 288 7.22 -10.04 -11.11
CA LEU A 288 8.63 -9.69 -11.29
C LEU A 288 8.81 -8.71 -12.46
N SER A 289 8.02 -8.85 -13.52
CA SER A 289 8.03 -7.95 -14.68
C SER A 289 7.54 -6.55 -14.34
N VAL A 290 6.43 -6.44 -13.62
CA VAL A 290 5.91 -5.15 -13.17
C VAL A 290 6.87 -4.49 -12.19
N LEU A 291 7.42 -5.23 -11.23
CA LEU A 291 8.41 -4.69 -10.28
C LEU A 291 9.66 -4.19 -11.02
N ASN A 292 10.19 -4.96 -11.97
CA ASN A 292 11.33 -4.57 -12.78
C ASN A 292 11.03 -3.26 -13.52
N ALA A 293 9.94 -3.22 -14.29
CA ALA A 293 9.54 -2.03 -15.01
C ALA A 293 9.45 -0.81 -14.07
N SER A 294 8.69 -0.93 -12.97
CA SER A 294 8.43 0.16 -12.04
C SER A 294 9.68 0.89 -11.56
N VAL A 295 10.78 0.18 -11.28
CA VAL A 295 11.96 0.77 -10.62
C VAL A 295 13.13 1.01 -11.56
N SER A 296 13.10 0.47 -12.77
CA SER A 296 14.24 0.48 -13.69
C SER A 296 14.39 1.79 -14.45
N LEU A 297 15.63 2.30 -14.51
CA LEU A 297 16.01 3.30 -15.50
C LEU A 297 16.68 2.66 -16.72
N PHE A 298 17.47 1.63 -16.47
CA PHE A 298 18.17 0.87 -17.50
C PHE A 298 17.98 -0.62 -17.25
N THR A 299 17.36 -1.31 -18.20
CA THR A 299 17.12 -2.76 -18.10
C THR A 299 17.98 -3.48 -19.13
N VAL A 300 18.82 -4.39 -18.65
CA VAL A 300 19.54 -5.34 -19.51
C VAL A 300 18.63 -6.52 -19.79
N PHE A 301 18.16 -6.65 -21.03
CA PHE A 301 17.33 -7.77 -21.47
C PHE A 301 18.20 -8.84 -22.14
N ARG A 302 18.14 -10.08 -21.63
CA ARG A 302 18.94 -11.22 -22.12
C ARG A 302 18.11 -12.07 -23.10
N MET A 303 18.59 -12.17 -24.34
CA MET A 303 17.98 -12.98 -25.40
C MET A 303 18.61 -14.39 -25.47
N GLU A 304 17.82 -15.38 -25.91
CA GLU A 304 18.25 -16.80 -25.96
C GLU A 304 18.75 -17.20 -27.35
N SER A 305 18.32 -16.54 -28.44
CA SER A 305 18.58 -17.00 -29.81
C SER A 305 18.94 -15.90 -30.83
N ARG A 306 19.43 -16.31 -32.01
CA ARG A 306 19.72 -15.42 -33.17
C ARG A 306 18.45 -14.90 -33.89
N PHE A 307 17.26 -15.28 -33.43
CA PHE A 307 15.97 -14.91 -34.05
C PHE A 307 15.23 -13.78 -33.31
N ASP A 308 15.69 -13.37 -32.13
CA ASP A 308 15.12 -12.25 -31.36
C ASP A 308 15.69 -10.90 -31.85
N LYS A 309 15.61 -10.61 -33.15
CA LYS A 309 16.19 -9.38 -33.71
C LYS A 309 15.30 -8.14 -33.58
N ASP A 310 14.05 -8.29 -33.18
CA ASP A 310 13.15 -7.16 -32.94
C ASP A 310 13.13 -6.79 -31.46
N THR A 311 13.91 -5.77 -31.12
CA THR A 311 13.73 -5.00 -29.87
C THR A 311 12.28 -4.60 -29.69
N ASP A 312 11.61 -4.27 -30.80
CA ASP A 312 10.21 -3.83 -30.83
C ASP A 312 9.27 -4.97 -30.45
N GLY A 313 9.53 -6.21 -30.87
CA GLY A 313 8.70 -7.37 -30.50
C GLY A 313 8.78 -7.74 -29.02
N VAL A 314 9.94 -7.57 -28.39
CA VAL A 314 10.10 -7.79 -26.93
C VAL A 314 9.39 -6.68 -26.14
N VAL A 315 9.47 -5.45 -26.62
CA VAL A 315 8.75 -4.30 -26.05
C VAL A 315 7.24 -4.49 -26.21
N ASP A 316 6.77 -4.88 -27.40
CA ASP A 316 5.36 -5.11 -27.70
C ASP A 316 4.78 -6.26 -26.88
N GLU A 317 5.52 -7.35 -26.66
CA GLU A 317 5.09 -8.45 -25.79
C GLU A 317 4.98 -7.99 -24.33
N LEU A 318 5.95 -7.21 -23.84
CA LEU A 318 5.90 -6.64 -22.50
C LEU A 318 4.73 -5.67 -22.35
N VAL A 319 4.52 -4.77 -23.31
CA VAL A 319 3.41 -3.81 -23.34
C VAL A 319 2.07 -4.53 -23.40
N THR A 320 1.90 -5.52 -24.28
CA THR A 320 0.66 -6.31 -24.40
C THR A 320 0.32 -7.03 -23.10
N LYS A 321 1.32 -7.60 -22.41
CA LYS A 321 1.12 -8.24 -21.11
C LYS A 321 0.76 -7.24 -20.02
N LEU A 322 1.38 -6.06 -20.03
CA LEU A 322 1.03 -4.96 -19.12
C LEU A 322 -0.40 -4.47 -19.39
N ASP A 323 -0.79 -4.28 -20.64
CA ASP A 323 -2.13 -3.83 -21.04
C ASP A 323 -3.23 -4.81 -20.59
N ALA A 324 -2.97 -6.11 -20.66
CA ALA A 324 -3.87 -7.15 -20.15
C ALA A 324 -4.06 -7.07 -18.61
N ILE A 325 -3.03 -6.66 -17.86
CA ILE A 325 -3.10 -6.50 -16.40
C ILE A 325 -3.84 -5.21 -16.01
N PHE A 326 -3.66 -4.15 -16.80
CA PHE A 326 -4.27 -2.84 -16.56
C PHE A 326 -5.62 -2.64 -17.26
N GLU A 327 -6.27 -3.71 -17.73
CA GLU A 327 -7.58 -3.67 -18.42
C GLU A 327 -8.60 -2.75 -17.72
N ALA A 328 -8.62 -2.74 -16.38
CA ALA A 328 -9.52 -1.91 -15.57
C ALA A 328 -9.00 -0.48 -15.25
N ASN A 329 -7.72 -0.17 -15.51
CA ASN A 329 -7.07 1.12 -15.17
C ASN A 329 -6.08 1.57 -16.28
N LYS A 330 -6.50 1.53 -17.55
CA LYS A 330 -5.64 1.83 -18.72
C LYS A 330 -5.09 3.26 -18.70
N ASP A 331 -5.88 4.23 -18.23
CA ASP A 331 -5.53 5.66 -18.31
C ASP A 331 -4.76 6.19 -17.08
N GLN A 332 -4.87 5.55 -15.91
CA GLN A 332 -4.23 5.97 -14.66
C GLN A 332 -3.86 4.77 -13.77
N ASN A 333 -2.63 4.28 -13.90
CA ASN A 333 -2.06 3.26 -13.02
C ASN A 333 -0.67 3.70 -12.55
N PHE A 334 -0.12 3.04 -11.53
CA PHE A 334 1.17 3.47 -10.98
C PHE A 334 2.32 3.35 -11.99
N LEU A 335 2.23 2.44 -12.98
CA LEU A 335 3.25 2.35 -14.02
C LEU A 335 3.17 3.55 -14.97
N THR A 336 1.98 3.96 -15.42
CA THR A 336 1.83 5.14 -16.30
C THR A 336 2.22 6.44 -15.60
N GLU A 337 1.92 6.60 -14.30
CA GLU A 337 2.41 7.74 -13.51
C GLU A 337 3.94 7.76 -13.35
N MET A 338 4.58 6.59 -13.28
CA MET A 338 6.04 6.46 -13.15
C MET A 338 6.77 6.55 -14.50
N TYR A 339 6.15 6.06 -15.57
CA TYR A 339 6.72 6.00 -16.91
C TYR A 339 6.39 7.26 -17.72
N ALA A 340 7.14 8.33 -17.47
CA ALA A 340 7.22 9.47 -18.38
C ALA A 340 8.25 9.25 -19.52
N GLY A 341 8.39 8.01 -20.01
CA GLY A 341 9.18 7.68 -21.21
C GLY A 341 10.72 7.62 -21.08
N GLN A 342 11.27 7.12 -19.95
CA GLN A 342 12.73 7.11 -19.71
C GLN A 342 13.38 5.71 -19.54
N LEU A 343 12.73 4.62 -19.95
CA LEU A 343 13.33 3.28 -19.86
C LEU A 343 14.20 2.99 -21.09
N GLU A 344 15.50 2.83 -20.89
CA GLU A 344 16.41 2.32 -21.92
C GLU A 344 16.58 0.80 -21.74
N ILE A 345 16.13 0.02 -22.73
CA ILE A 345 16.29 -1.44 -22.76
C ILE A 345 17.48 -1.79 -23.66
N ASN A 346 18.47 -2.48 -23.12
CA ASN A 346 19.57 -3.02 -23.92
C ASN A 346 19.38 -4.52 -24.15
N CYS A 347 19.11 -4.90 -25.40
CA CYS A 347 18.95 -6.29 -25.81
C CYS A 347 20.32 -6.91 -26.10
N THR A 348 20.79 -7.76 -25.20
CA THR A 348 22.17 -8.27 -25.25
C THR A 348 22.23 -9.66 -25.92
N PRO A 349 23.25 -9.92 -26.78
CA PRO A 349 23.43 -11.21 -27.44
C PRO A 349 23.67 -12.39 -26.47
N PRO A 350 23.50 -13.65 -26.93
CA PRO A 350 23.71 -14.85 -26.13
C PRO A 350 25.11 -14.91 -25.50
N PHE A 351 25.18 -15.45 -24.27
CA PHE A 351 26.42 -15.55 -23.51
C PHE A 351 27.47 -16.39 -24.25
N GLY A 352 28.72 -15.91 -24.30
CA GLY A 352 29.84 -16.61 -24.94
C GLY A 352 30.07 -16.30 -26.42
N THR A 353 29.31 -15.37 -27.02
CA THR A 353 29.56 -14.86 -28.39
C THR A 353 30.54 -13.68 -28.37
N MET A 354 31.18 -13.35 -29.51
CA MET A 354 32.00 -12.12 -29.61
C MET A 354 31.12 -10.88 -29.47
N ASP A 355 29.94 -10.91 -30.09
CA ASP A 355 28.93 -9.85 -30.06
C ASP A 355 28.48 -9.55 -28.62
N TYR A 356 28.46 -10.55 -27.73
CA TYR A 356 28.18 -10.36 -26.30
C TYR A 356 29.19 -9.42 -25.61
N TYR A 357 30.49 -9.68 -25.80
CA TYR A 357 31.54 -8.86 -25.19
C TYR A 357 31.59 -7.47 -25.83
N GLN A 358 31.38 -7.39 -27.15
CA GLN A 358 31.28 -6.12 -27.85
C GLN A 358 30.08 -5.28 -27.39
N CYS A 359 28.91 -5.90 -27.20
CA CYS A 359 27.71 -5.24 -26.67
C CYS A 359 27.93 -4.75 -25.23
N MET A 360 28.57 -5.57 -24.37
CA MET A 360 28.91 -5.17 -23.00
C MET A 360 29.83 -3.93 -22.97
N GLU A 361 30.92 -3.93 -23.76
CA GLU A 361 31.93 -2.87 -23.76
C GLU A 361 31.48 -1.62 -24.51
N ASN A 362 30.81 -1.77 -25.65
CA ASN A 362 30.52 -0.67 -26.57
C ASN A 362 29.07 -0.18 -26.55
N GLU A 363 28.09 -1.01 -26.17
CA GLU A 363 26.68 -0.61 -26.22
C GLU A 363 26.13 -0.36 -24.81
N ALA A 364 26.10 -1.40 -23.96
CA ALA A 364 25.54 -1.31 -22.61
C ALA A 364 26.32 -0.35 -21.71
N ALA A 365 27.65 -0.40 -21.73
CA ALA A 365 28.47 0.51 -20.95
C ALA A 365 28.35 1.97 -21.46
N GLN A 366 28.24 2.20 -22.77
CA GLN A 366 28.05 3.54 -23.32
C GLN A 366 26.65 4.10 -23.00
N ALA A 367 25.60 3.29 -23.13
CA ALA A 367 24.23 3.62 -22.73
C ALA A 367 24.18 4.03 -21.25
N LEU A 368 24.72 3.18 -20.37
CA LEU A 368 24.80 3.49 -18.94
C LEU A 368 25.61 4.77 -18.69
N CYS A 369 26.73 4.98 -19.37
CA CYS A 369 27.51 6.22 -19.27
C CYS A 369 26.72 7.46 -19.70
N ARG A 370 25.84 7.38 -20.72
CA ARG A 370 24.97 8.50 -21.12
C ARG A 370 23.92 8.83 -20.06
N ILE A 371 23.31 7.81 -19.45
CA ILE A 371 22.36 7.97 -18.32
C ILE A 371 23.08 8.55 -17.09
N VAL A 372 24.30 8.09 -16.85
CA VAL A 372 25.11 8.46 -15.69
C VAL A 372 25.74 9.86 -15.84
N PHE A 373 26.14 10.24 -17.05
CA PHE A 373 26.79 11.51 -17.38
C PHE A 373 26.10 12.16 -18.60
N PRO A 374 24.88 12.71 -18.44
CA PRO A 374 24.15 13.31 -19.56
C PRO A 374 24.87 14.57 -20.06
N SER A 375 24.98 14.71 -21.38
CA SER A 375 25.63 15.85 -22.04
C SER A 375 24.76 17.11 -22.11
N GLU A 376 23.43 16.99 -21.96
CA GLU A 376 22.47 18.09 -22.05
C GLU A 376 21.48 18.07 -20.88
N GLY A 377 21.72 18.88 -19.84
CA GLY A 377 20.73 19.47 -18.91
C GLY A 377 19.83 18.57 -18.03
N VAL A 378 19.23 17.50 -18.55
CA VAL A 378 18.24 16.67 -17.86
C VAL A 378 18.93 15.50 -17.17
N ARG A 379 19.11 15.61 -15.85
CA ARG A 379 19.59 14.50 -15.03
C ARG A 379 18.44 13.53 -14.77
N THR A 380 18.49 12.34 -15.36
CA THR A 380 17.47 11.28 -15.19
C THR A 380 17.61 10.56 -13.84
N GLY A 381 16.57 9.88 -13.35
CA GLY A 381 16.65 9.06 -12.13
C GLY A 381 16.26 9.74 -10.83
N PHE A 382 16.39 9.00 -9.73
CA PHE A 382 15.90 9.45 -8.43
C PHE A 382 16.82 10.53 -7.86
N VAL A 383 16.21 11.61 -7.35
CA VAL A 383 16.93 12.76 -6.80
C VAL A 383 17.77 12.37 -5.57
N THR A 384 17.23 11.48 -4.73
CA THR A 384 17.89 10.96 -3.52
C THR A 384 17.68 9.46 -3.38
N GLY A 385 18.48 8.81 -2.52
CA GLY A 385 18.30 7.43 -2.14
C GLY A 385 17.02 7.20 -1.34
N LYS A 386 16.56 8.19 -0.56
CA LYS A 386 15.27 8.13 0.15
C LYS A 386 14.10 8.08 -0.82
N THR A 387 14.13 8.89 -1.88
CA THR A 387 13.07 8.88 -2.93
C THR A 387 13.01 7.52 -3.62
N PHE A 388 14.16 6.93 -3.98
CA PHE A 388 14.20 5.58 -4.53
C PHE A 388 13.66 4.54 -3.53
N LEU A 389 14.10 4.61 -2.28
CA LEU A 389 13.71 3.67 -1.23
C LEU A 389 12.20 3.69 -0.96
N ASP A 390 11.61 4.88 -0.88
CA ASP A 390 10.16 5.04 -0.67
C ASP A 390 9.38 4.50 -1.87
N CYS A 391 9.85 4.81 -3.07
CA CYS A 391 9.28 4.29 -4.30
C CYS A 391 9.28 2.75 -4.34
N VAL A 392 10.43 2.10 -4.15
CA VAL A 392 10.48 0.62 -4.19
C VAL A 392 9.67 -0.02 -3.06
N ARG A 393 9.59 0.60 -1.87
CA ARG A 393 8.75 0.12 -0.76
C ARG A 393 7.26 0.18 -1.13
N ILE A 394 6.81 1.27 -1.75
CA ILE A 394 5.41 1.43 -2.17
C ILE A 394 5.06 0.46 -3.30
N VAL A 395 5.92 0.35 -4.31
CA VAL A 395 5.73 -0.58 -5.44
C VAL A 395 5.63 -2.01 -4.93
N LEU A 396 6.56 -2.45 -4.07
CA LEU A 396 6.52 -3.78 -3.46
C LEU A 396 5.23 -4.00 -2.64
N ALA A 397 4.85 -3.02 -1.82
CA ALA A 397 3.63 -3.09 -1.03
C ALA A 397 2.38 -3.22 -1.91
N LYS A 398 2.26 -2.38 -2.94
CA LYS A 398 1.14 -2.38 -3.90
C LYS A 398 1.04 -3.70 -4.66
N ILE A 399 2.14 -4.20 -5.24
CA ILE A 399 2.15 -5.49 -5.95
C ILE A 399 1.76 -6.63 -4.99
N SER A 400 2.26 -6.62 -3.74
CA SER A 400 1.94 -7.67 -2.77
C SER A 400 0.45 -7.76 -2.37
N ILE A 401 -0.30 -6.68 -2.57
CA ILE A 401 -1.75 -6.61 -2.30
C ILE A 401 -2.59 -6.49 -3.58
N LEU A 402 -1.96 -6.61 -4.76
CA LEU A 402 -2.59 -6.46 -6.08
C LEU A 402 -3.31 -5.11 -6.26
N ASP A 403 -2.72 -4.04 -5.72
CA ASP A 403 -3.23 -2.67 -5.84
C ASP A 403 -2.55 -1.93 -7.01
N TRP A 404 -3.23 -1.92 -8.16
CA TRP A 404 -2.77 -1.30 -9.40
C TRP A 404 -3.08 0.21 -9.52
N THR A 405 -3.68 0.82 -8.49
CA THR A 405 -4.00 2.26 -8.50
C THR A 405 -2.75 3.14 -8.42
N GLY A 406 -2.86 4.42 -8.81
CA GLY A 406 -1.78 5.40 -8.77
C GLY A 406 -1.05 5.51 -7.42
N MET A 407 0.19 5.99 -7.43
CA MET A 407 1.05 6.03 -6.23
C MET A 407 0.85 7.27 -5.37
N ILE A 408 0.30 8.36 -5.92
CA ILE A 408 0.28 9.69 -5.28
C ILE A 408 -0.22 9.59 -3.83
N LYS A 409 -1.36 8.93 -3.60
CA LYS A 409 -1.95 8.79 -2.26
C LYS A 409 -1.12 7.92 -1.32
N SER A 410 -0.57 6.80 -1.80
CA SER A 410 0.28 5.92 -0.99
C SER A 410 1.59 6.59 -0.62
N THR A 411 2.17 7.36 -1.54
CA THR A 411 3.36 8.20 -1.30
C THR A 411 3.08 9.28 -0.26
N GLN A 412 1.97 10.02 -0.41
CA GLN A 412 1.53 11.00 0.57
C GLN A 412 1.32 10.38 1.96
N ASN A 413 0.63 9.23 2.04
CA ASN A 413 0.40 8.53 3.30
C ASN A 413 1.72 8.06 3.94
N LEU A 414 2.67 7.55 3.16
CA LEU A 414 3.99 7.14 3.64
C LEU A 414 4.75 8.34 4.21
N VAL A 415 4.78 9.46 3.49
CA VAL A 415 5.43 10.70 3.94
C VAL A 415 4.79 11.22 5.23
N VAL A 416 3.46 11.24 5.32
CA VAL A 416 2.73 11.64 6.55
C VAL A 416 3.08 10.71 7.71
N ALA A 417 3.17 9.41 7.47
CA ALA A 417 3.45 8.43 8.50
C ALA A 417 4.91 8.51 8.99
N ASP A 418 5.88 8.70 8.09
CA ASP A 418 7.29 8.99 8.43
C ASP A 418 7.43 10.29 9.23
N THR A 419 6.67 11.32 8.83
CA THR A 419 6.62 12.61 9.52
C THR A 419 6.10 12.43 10.95
N LYS A 420 5.00 11.68 11.12
CA LYS A 420 4.44 11.36 12.45
C LYS A 420 5.42 10.57 13.33
N GLN A 421 6.25 9.69 12.75
CA GLN A 421 7.25 8.93 13.50
C GLN A 421 8.40 9.80 14.01
N LYS A 422 8.81 10.81 13.24
CA LYS A 422 9.95 11.70 13.58
C LYS A 422 9.55 12.88 14.49
N LEU A 423 8.30 13.33 14.40
CA LEU A 423 7.80 14.51 15.12
C LEU A 423 7.99 14.46 16.66
N PRO A 424 7.76 13.34 17.37
CA PRO A 424 7.96 13.26 18.82
C PRO A 424 9.38 13.59 19.28
N GLY A 425 10.40 13.06 18.58
CA GLY A 425 11.81 13.32 18.88
C GLY A 425 12.17 14.79 18.72
N ILE A 426 11.68 15.42 17.65
CA ILE A 426 11.91 16.83 17.36
C ILE A 426 11.24 17.71 18.40
N LEU A 427 9.99 17.43 18.80
CA LEU A 427 9.29 18.21 19.83
C LEU A 427 10.00 18.12 21.19
N ARG A 428 10.47 16.92 21.56
CA ARG A 428 11.15 16.69 22.84
C ARG A 428 12.54 17.32 22.90
N THR A 429 13.35 17.16 21.85
CA THR A 429 14.80 17.46 21.90
C THR A 429 15.25 18.50 20.88
N GLY A 430 14.43 18.83 19.89
CA GLY A 430 14.85 19.66 18.75
C GLY A 430 15.67 18.95 17.69
N CYS A 431 15.87 17.65 17.88
CA CYS A 431 16.69 16.77 17.06
C CYS A 431 15.84 15.59 16.58
N HIS A 432 16.26 14.92 15.52
CA HIS A 432 15.70 13.62 15.20
C HIS A 432 16.14 12.61 16.26
N VAL A 433 15.18 11.85 16.76
CA VAL A 433 15.39 10.76 17.72
C VAL A 433 14.52 9.61 17.26
N SER A 434 15.11 8.41 17.22
CA SER A 434 14.41 7.18 16.90
C SER A 434 13.23 6.96 17.84
N LEU A 435 12.04 6.68 17.30
CA LEU A 435 10.78 6.58 18.07
C LEU A 435 10.88 5.71 19.35
N PRO A 436 11.54 4.53 19.34
CA PRO A 436 11.69 3.72 20.55
C PRO A 436 12.47 4.43 21.69
N LEU A 437 13.39 5.33 21.35
CA LEU A 437 14.19 6.09 22.31
C LEU A 437 13.43 7.31 22.87
N VAL A 438 12.35 7.75 22.21
CA VAL A 438 11.58 8.92 22.65
C VAL A 438 10.91 8.69 24.00
N ALA A 439 10.66 7.44 24.39
CA ALA A 439 10.14 7.11 25.73
C ALA A 439 11.21 7.06 26.82
N ASP A 440 12.51 7.02 26.46
CA ASP A 440 13.59 6.84 27.44
C ASP A 440 13.79 8.08 28.31
N LYS A 441 14.07 7.88 29.60
CA LYS A 441 14.24 9.00 30.55
C LYS A 441 15.39 9.93 30.19
N ILE A 442 16.46 9.39 29.60
CA ILE A 442 17.66 10.13 29.21
C ILE A 442 18.04 9.65 27.82
N ILE A 443 18.09 10.57 26.87
CA ILE A 443 18.59 10.31 25.52
C ILE A 443 20.02 10.87 25.46
N PRO A 444 21.04 10.02 25.26
CA PRO A 444 22.39 10.47 25.02
C PRO A 444 22.47 11.48 23.87
N THR A 445 23.29 12.53 24.00
CA THR A 445 23.40 13.62 23.01
C THR A 445 23.66 13.13 21.60
N HIS A 446 24.41 12.05 21.51
CA HIS A 446 24.81 11.47 20.25
C HIS A 446 23.75 10.66 19.49
N LEU A 447 22.62 10.36 20.14
CA LEU A 447 21.44 9.78 19.49
C LEU A 447 20.46 10.86 19.05
N LYS A 448 20.83 12.15 19.19
CA LYS A 448 20.03 13.31 18.82
C LYS A 448 20.61 13.90 17.53
N GLU A 449 20.09 13.47 16.40
CA GLU A 449 20.59 13.93 15.12
C GLU A 449 20.06 15.32 14.76
N ASP A 450 20.81 16.04 13.96
CA ASP A 450 20.34 17.30 13.42
C ASP A 450 19.07 17.13 12.56
N VAL A 451 18.11 18.04 12.77
CA VAL A 451 16.98 18.19 11.86
C VAL A 451 17.46 18.97 10.65
N LEU A 452 17.51 18.30 9.52
CA LEU A 452 17.94 18.86 8.24
C LEU A 452 16.74 19.35 7.44
N GLN A 453 16.97 20.35 6.59
CA GLN A 453 16.00 20.74 5.58
C GLN A 453 15.87 19.62 4.53
N VAL A 454 14.65 19.40 4.05
CA VAL A 454 14.36 18.30 3.13
C VAL A 454 15.09 18.54 1.80
N ASN A 455 15.77 17.50 1.31
CA ASN A 455 16.66 17.54 0.14
C ASN A 455 17.93 18.41 0.30
N SER A 456 18.34 18.78 1.53
CA SER A 456 19.61 19.46 1.79
C SER A 456 20.39 18.84 2.96
N PHE A 457 21.67 19.21 3.10
CA PHE A 457 22.48 18.91 4.29
C PHE A 457 22.47 20.09 5.28
N GLU A 458 21.63 21.09 5.05
CA GLU A 458 21.58 22.27 5.89
C GLU A 458 20.73 21.99 7.12
N LYS A 459 21.31 22.24 8.29
CA LYS A 459 20.61 22.16 9.56
C LYS A 459 19.55 23.25 9.63
N ILE A 460 18.34 22.90 10.03
CA ILE A 460 17.30 23.89 10.35
C ILE A 460 17.72 24.61 11.63
N VAL A 461 18.16 25.85 11.48
CA VAL A 461 18.54 26.74 12.58
C VAL A 461 17.52 27.86 12.70
N VAL A 462 16.93 28.02 13.88
CA VAL A 462 16.02 29.12 14.21
C VAL A 462 16.76 30.09 15.14
N SER A 463 17.09 31.27 14.61
CA SER A 463 17.83 32.32 15.33
C SER A 463 16.92 33.26 16.13
N LEU A 464 17.50 33.99 17.09
CA LEU A 464 16.84 35.03 17.86
C LEU A 464 16.22 36.10 16.97
N GLN A 465 16.88 36.45 15.87
CA GLN A 465 16.35 37.40 14.90
C GLN A 465 15.00 36.92 14.33
N VAL A 466 14.97 35.68 13.79
CA VAL A 466 13.74 35.07 13.25
C VAL A 466 12.66 34.99 14.33
N MET A 467 13.04 34.69 15.57
CA MET A 467 12.10 34.65 16.70
C MET A 467 11.49 36.02 16.98
N CYS A 468 12.30 37.08 17.02
CA CYS A 468 11.84 38.45 17.26
C CYS A 468 10.93 38.98 16.15
N GLU A 469 11.22 38.62 14.90
CA GLU A 469 10.40 39.00 13.73
C GLU A 469 9.04 38.29 13.77
N THR A 470 9.02 37.00 14.10
CA THR A 470 7.78 36.20 14.16
C THR A 470 6.96 36.46 15.41
N ASN A 471 7.56 36.96 16.50
CA ASN A 471 6.89 37.21 17.78
C ASN A 471 7.25 38.60 18.34
N PRO A 472 6.77 39.70 17.73
CA PRO A 472 7.17 41.05 18.09
C PRO A 472 6.84 41.43 19.55
N GLY A 473 5.82 40.81 20.15
CA GLY A 473 5.44 41.03 21.55
C GLY A 473 6.49 40.61 22.59
N TYR A 474 7.39 39.68 22.25
CA TYR A 474 8.45 39.21 23.16
C TYR A 474 9.82 39.82 22.88
N LYS A 475 9.96 40.55 21.76
CA LYS A 475 11.23 41.10 21.28
C LYS A 475 12.04 41.82 22.36
N THR A 476 11.42 42.76 23.09
CA THR A 476 12.12 43.52 24.14
C THR A 476 12.64 42.63 25.26
N LYS A 477 11.85 41.63 25.69
CA LYS A 477 12.23 40.70 26.77
C LYS A 477 13.36 39.76 26.33
N TRP A 478 13.28 39.21 25.11
CA TRP A 478 14.32 38.31 24.61
C TRP A 478 15.63 39.02 24.30
N MET A 479 15.59 40.26 23.79
CA MET A 479 16.81 41.04 23.56
C MET A 479 17.50 41.36 24.89
N ALA A 480 16.76 41.79 25.92
CA ALA A 480 17.32 42.04 27.24
C ALA A 480 17.89 40.76 27.89
N LEU A 481 17.24 39.62 27.67
CA LEU A 481 17.74 38.32 28.15
C LEU A 481 19.03 37.90 27.42
N ASN A 482 19.11 38.16 26.12
CA ASN A 482 20.24 37.79 25.27
C ASN A 482 21.55 38.48 25.68
N ASP A 483 21.47 39.66 26.29
CA ASP A 483 22.63 40.38 26.83
C ASP A 483 23.29 39.63 28.01
N VAL A 484 22.53 38.79 28.71
CA VAL A 484 23.00 38.02 29.88
C VAL A 484 23.20 36.54 29.55
N VAL A 485 22.35 35.98 28.69
CA VAL A 485 22.36 34.57 28.27
C VAL A 485 22.31 34.53 26.74
N PRO A 486 23.43 34.24 26.03
CA PRO A 486 23.46 34.23 24.56
C PRO A 486 22.53 33.15 23.98
N LEU A 487 21.32 33.54 23.57
CA LEU A 487 20.23 32.62 23.25
C LEU A 487 20.52 31.77 22.00
N ASP A 488 21.20 32.35 21.00
CA ASP A 488 21.60 31.65 19.77
C ASP A 488 22.76 30.66 19.98
N SER A 489 23.51 30.77 21.07
CA SER A 489 24.59 29.82 21.40
C SER A 489 24.07 28.51 22.00
N ILE A 490 22.79 28.46 22.39
CA ILE A 490 22.18 27.28 23.01
C ILE A 490 21.80 26.28 21.94
N ARG A 491 22.40 25.08 22.02
CA ARG A 491 22.17 23.98 21.07
C ARG A 491 20.86 23.26 21.38
N ASP A 492 20.19 22.78 20.34
CA ASP A 492 18.91 22.08 20.49
C ASP A 492 19.03 20.83 21.36
N GLU A 493 20.09 20.04 21.17
CA GLU A 493 20.37 18.80 21.91
C GLU A 493 20.49 18.97 23.43
N GLU A 494 20.82 20.18 23.90
CA GLU A 494 20.90 20.56 25.31
C GLU A 494 19.52 20.83 25.92
N LEU A 495 18.51 21.13 25.09
CA LEU A 495 17.14 21.47 25.47
C LEU A 495 16.20 20.26 25.32
N ASP A 496 16.38 19.28 26.22
CA ASP A 496 15.56 18.07 26.29
C ASP A 496 14.43 18.21 27.32
N MET A 497 13.18 18.09 26.87
CA MET A 497 12.00 18.15 27.75
C MET A 497 11.91 16.93 28.69
N GLY A 498 12.60 15.83 28.39
CA GLY A 498 12.69 14.65 29.25
C GLY A 498 11.52 13.66 29.14
N PHE A 499 10.55 13.91 28.25
CA PHE A 499 9.40 13.04 28.00
C PHE A 499 8.82 13.23 26.59
N ASP A 500 8.00 12.29 26.13
CA ASP A 500 7.29 12.41 24.86
C ASP A 500 6.15 13.45 24.96
N VAL A 501 6.41 14.63 24.40
CA VAL A 501 5.47 15.75 24.35
C VAL A 501 4.18 15.40 23.59
N THR A 502 4.23 14.48 22.62
CA THR A 502 3.06 14.12 21.82
C THR A 502 2.03 13.28 22.58
N SER A 503 2.44 12.69 23.71
CA SER A 503 1.60 11.90 24.61
C SER A 503 0.91 12.72 25.72
N LEU A 504 1.03 14.05 25.68
CA LEU A 504 0.44 14.95 26.69
C LEU A 504 -1.09 14.79 26.76
N THR A 505 -1.56 14.16 27.84
CA THR A 505 -2.97 14.14 28.23
C THR A 505 -3.17 14.93 29.52
N GLY A 506 -4.41 15.28 29.90
CA GLY A 506 -4.69 16.07 31.11
C GLY A 506 -4.19 15.47 32.45
N ARG A 507 -3.69 14.23 32.47
CA ARG A 507 -3.18 13.52 33.66
C ARG A 507 -1.65 13.57 33.84
N THR A 508 -0.95 14.39 33.06
CA THR A 508 0.54 14.36 32.95
C THR A 508 1.25 15.46 33.77
N LEU A 509 0.54 16.11 34.71
CA LEU A 509 1.01 17.34 35.39
C LEU A 509 2.34 17.18 36.15
N GLU A 510 2.60 16.05 36.79
CA GLU A 510 3.85 15.81 37.54
C GLU A 510 5.08 15.72 36.63
N ILE A 511 4.93 15.10 35.45
CA ILE A 511 6.01 14.96 34.47
C ILE A 511 6.36 16.34 33.90
N VAL A 512 5.33 17.12 33.57
CA VAL A 512 5.47 18.50 33.08
C VAL A 512 6.15 19.38 34.12
N GLN A 513 5.71 19.34 35.38
CA GLN A 513 6.34 20.07 36.49
C GLN A 513 7.83 19.73 36.61
N LYS A 514 8.18 18.44 36.52
CA LYS A 514 9.58 18.00 36.58
C LYS A 514 10.39 18.55 35.40
N ALA A 515 9.82 18.59 34.20
CA ALA A 515 10.46 19.14 33.02
C ALA A 515 10.70 20.65 33.14
N ILE A 516 9.71 21.42 33.60
CA ILE A 516 9.87 22.86 33.91
C ILE A 516 10.98 23.07 34.94
N GLY A 517 11.02 22.25 35.99
CA GLY A 517 12.08 22.29 37.00
C GLY A 517 13.49 22.04 36.43
N LEU A 518 13.64 21.08 35.51
CA LEU A 518 14.91 20.80 34.82
C LEU A 518 15.33 21.95 33.90
N LEU A 519 14.40 22.54 33.15
CA LEU A 519 14.66 23.73 32.33
C LEU A 519 15.09 24.92 33.20
N PHE A 520 14.46 25.10 34.37
CA PHE A 520 14.84 26.16 35.31
C PHE A 520 16.24 25.94 35.88
N GLN A 521 16.58 24.70 36.23
CA GLN A 521 17.93 24.35 36.66
C GLN A 521 18.96 24.63 35.55
N PHE A 522 18.66 24.29 34.31
CA PHE A 522 19.52 24.59 33.15
C PHE A 522 19.72 26.10 32.98
N PHE A 523 18.63 26.87 33.05
CA PHE A 523 18.67 28.34 32.97
C PHE A 523 19.52 28.97 34.08
N LEU A 524 19.39 28.52 35.33
CA LEU A 524 20.19 29.02 36.44
C LEU A 524 21.68 28.76 36.23
N ASN A 525 22.04 27.57 35.72
CA ASN A 525 23.43 27.24 35.40
C ASN A 525 24.01 28.20 34.35
N LEU A 526 23.23 28.59 33.33
CA LEU A 526 23.64 29.59 32.35
C LEU A 526 23.93 30.97 32.98
N ARG A 527 23.26 31.30 34.10
CA ARG A 527 23.50 32.52 34.88
C ARG A 527 24.57 32.35 35.97
N GLY A 528 25.25 31.21 36.03
CA GLY A 528 26.25 30.90 37.06
C GLY A 528 25.66 30.68 38.46
N LYS A 529 24.36 30.36 38.55
CA LYS A 529 23.66 30.04 39.80
C LYS A 529 23.43 28.54 39.91
N THR A 530 23.54 27.99 41.11
CA THR A 530 23.32 26.57 41.38
C THR A 530 21.95 26.36 42.00
N TYR A 531 21.13 25.51 41.39
CA TYR A 531 19.80 25.17 41.87
C TYR A 531 19.83 24.59 43.28
N GLY A 532 18.96 25.09 44.17
CA GLY A 532 18.86 24.66 45.57
C GLY A 532 19.88 25.27 46.55
N THR A 533 20.94 25.93 46.07
CA THR A 533 21.97 26.54 46.94
C THR A 533 22.14 28.04 46.76
N SER A 534 21.86 28.60 45.58
CA SER A 534 21.96 30.04 45.35
C SER A 534 20.71 30.81 45.81
N LYS A 535 20.87 32.09 46.18
CA LYS A 535 19.76 33.03 46.38
C LYS A 535 19.00 33.22 45.06
N LEU A 536 17.71 32.92 45.06
CA LEU A 536 16.83 33.17 43.92
C LEU A 536 16.00 34.44 44.16
N SER A 537 15.95 35.31 43.15
CA SER A 537 15.12 36.51 43.13
C SER A 537 13.93 36.36 42.19
N THR A 538 12.97 37.28 42.29
CA THR A 538 11.87 37.41 41.32
C THR A 538 12.36 37.74 39.90
N GLU A 539 13.51 38.43 39.79
CA GLU A 539 14.18 38.70 38.51
C GLU A 539 14.75 37.41 37.86
N ASP A 540 15.22 36.45 38.66
CA ASP A 540 15.63 35.14 38.14
C ASP A 540 14.44 34.41 37.51
N GLN A 541 13.26 34.48 38.14
CA GLN A 541 12.06 33.83 37.62
C GLN A 541 11.51 34.57 36.39
N SER A 542 11.54 35.91 36.39
CA SER A 542 11.14 36.68 35.21
C SER A 542 12.06 36.43 34.01
N GLY A 543 13.38 36.31 34.26
CA GLY A 543 14.34 35.89 33.24
C GLY A 543 14.07 34.46 32.75
N PHE A 544 13.71 33.55 33.66
CA PHE A 544 13.30 32.19 33.29
C PHE A 544 12.03 32.17 32.45
N ASP A 545 11.00 32.96 32.77
CA ASP A 545 9.77 33.03 31.97
C ASP A 545 10.06 33.49 30.53
N ALA A 546 10.96 34.47 30.36
CA ALA A 546 11.41 34.90 29.04
C ALA A 546 12.19 33.80 28.31
N PHE A 547 13.06 33.07 29.02
CA PHE A 547 13.83 31.94 28.50
C PHE A 547 12.93 30.77 28.07
N GLU A 548 12.02 30.34 28.94
CA GLU A 548 11.05 29.28 28.68
C GLU A 548 10.21 29.60 27.44
N THR A 549 9.65 30.82 27.37
CA THR A 549 8.88 31.27 26.21
C THR A 549 9.73 31.25 24.92
N PHE A 550 11.00 31.66 25.00
CA PHE A 550 11.91 31.60 23.85
C PHE A 550 12.12 30.16 23.37
N VAL A 551 12.45 29.23 24.28
CA VAL A 551 12.71 27.82 23.98
C VAL A 551 11.49 27.17 23.33
N LEU A 552 10.29 27.38 23.91
CA LEU A 552 9.05 26.78 23.41
C LEU A 552 8.66 27.33 22.03
N HIS A 553 8.75 28.65 21.83
CA HIS A 553 8.45 29.24 20.52
C HIS A 553 9.51 28.89 19.47
N ARG A 554 10.80 28.81 19.84
CA ARG A 554 11.88 28.34 18.95
C ARG A 554 11.64 26.90 18.52
N ARG A 555 11.23 26.03 19.45
CA ARG A 555 10.84 24.64 19.17
C ARG A 555 9.63 24.55 18.24
N LYS A 556 8.56 25.32 18.50
CA LYS A 556 7.39 25.42 17.60
C LYS A 556 7.80 25.85 16.20
N LYS A 557 8.59 26.92 16.08
CA LYS A 557 9.02 27.46 14.77
C LYS A 557 9.88 26.46 14.00
N LYS A 558 10.78 25.74 14.69
CA LYS A 558 11.61 24.68 14.07
C LYS A 558 10.75 23.55 13.51
N VAL A 559 9.77 23.08 14.29
CA VAL A 559 8.81 22.06 13.85
C VAL A 559 8.00 22.56 12.65
N SER A 560 7.52 23.80 12.67
CA SER A 560 6.78 24.37 11.54
C SER A 560 7.60 24.44 10.26
N LEU A 561 8.88 24.86 10.34
CA LEU A 561 9.77 24.86 9.16
C LEU A 561 10.02 23.45 8.65
N TRP A 562 10.31 22.51 9.55
CA TRP A 562 10.54 21.11 9.17
C TRP A 562 9.30 20.46 8.55
N LEU A 563 8.10 20.72 9.09
CA LEU A 563 6.85 20.22 8.54
C LEU A 563 6.53 20.87 7.19
N TYR A 564 6.86 22.15 7.00
CA TYR A 564 6.72 22.81 5.70
C TYR A 564 7.59 22.16 4.64
N ASP A 565 8.84 21.82 4.98
CA ASP A 565 9.76 21.15 4.05
C ASP A 565 9.39 19.67 3.83
N SER A 566 8.88 18.98 4.87
CA SER A 566 8.55 17.54 4.83
C SER A 566 7.20 17.24 4.19
N LEU A 567 6.27 18.19 4.24
CA LEU A 567 4.92 18.06 3.69
C LEU A 567 4.74 19.12 2.60
N SER A 568 4.70 18.65 1.37
CA SER A 568 4.31 19.41 0.17
C SER A 568 3.03 20.22 0.36
N ASP A 569 2.82 21.23 -0.49
CA ASP A 569 1.66 22.14 -0.39
C ASP A 569 0.30 21.42 -0.45
N HIS A 570 0.23 20.30 -1.18
CA HIS A 570 -0.96 19.44 -1.23
C HIS A 570 -1.30 18.73 0.10
N LEU A 571 -0.36 18.71 1.06
CA LEU A 571 -0.56 18.19 2.43
C LEU A 571 -0.66 19.32 3.46
N SER A 572 -0.92 20.56 3.03
CA SER A 572 -1.08 21.72 3.92
C SER A 572 -2.12 21.51 5.03
N ALA A 573 -3.25 20.84 4.73
CA ALA A 573 -4.26 20.51 5.73
C ALA A 573 -3.72 19.54 6.80
N VAL A 574 -2.95 18.52 6.40
CA VAL A 574 -2.32 17.56 7.32
C VAL A 574 -1.25 18.25 8.17
N ARG A 575 -0.44 19.13 7.55
CA ARG A 575 0.54 19.97 8.25
C ARG A 575 -0.12 20.78 9.37
N SER A 576 -1.18 21.52 9.05
CA SER A 576 -1.90 22.32 10.05
C SER A 576 -2.50 21.46 11.16
N GLN A 577 -3.02 20.28 10.84
CA GLN A 577 -3.52 19.34 11.86
C GLN A 577 -2.41 18.86 12.81
N LEU A 578 -1.22 18.52 12.29
CA LEU A 578 -0.08 18.09 13.11
C LEU A 578 0.43 19.21 14.01
N GLU A 579 0.53 20.43 13.48
CA GLU A 579 0.92 21.61 14.27
C GLU A 579 -0.08 21.87 15.40
N GLN A 580 -1.37 21.92 15.08
CA GLN A 580 -2.44 22.19 16.05
C GLN A 580 -2.54 21.10 17.12
N ARG A 581 -2.33 19.83 16.74
CA ARG A 581 -2.44 18.70 17.67
C ARG A 581 -1.23 18.55 18.59
N TYR A 582 -0.03 18.86 18.12
CA TYR A 582 1.20 18.51 18.85
C TYR A 582 2.11 19.70 19.17
N ALA A 583 2.27 20.66 18.27
CA ALA A 583 3.19 21.79 18.46
C ALA A 583 2.56 22.94 19.25
N GLU A 584 1.27 23.22 19.07
CA GLU A 584 0.59 24.28 19.83
C GLU A 584 0.39 23.94 21.32
N PRO A 585 -0.07 22.73 21.69
CA PRO A 585 -0.29 22.41 23.09
C PRO A 585 1.01 22.41 23.91
N LEU A 586 2.17 22.17 23.28
CA LEU A 586 3.48 22.25 23.93
C LEU A 586 3.67 23.58 24.66
N ILE A 587 3.32 24.72 24.03
CA ILE A 587 3.50 26.03 24.64
C ILE A 587 2.65 26.14 25.91
N VAL A 588 1.38 25.74 25.82
CA VAL A 588 0.42 25.86 26.94
C VAL A 588 0.80 24.92 28.08
N TYR A 589 1.10 23.65 27.80
CA TYR A 589 1.42 22.67 28.82
C TYR A 589 2.76 22.93 29.51
N MET A 590 3.76 23.41 28.76
CA MET A 590 5.10 23.64 29.33
C MET A 590 5.29 25.04 29.91
N SER A 591 4.33 25.96 29.77
CA SER A 591 4.42 27.29 30.38
C SER A 591 4.15 27.23 31.87
N ARG A 592 5.03 27.84 32.67
CA ARG A 592 4.86 27.95 34.12
C ARG A 592 3.69 28.86 34.50
N CYS A 593 2.99 28.49 35.57
CA CYS A 593 1.99 29.32 36.22
C CYS A 593 2.62 30.61 36.76
N GLN A 594 2.02 31.75 36.40
CA GLN A 594 2.52 33.08 36.77
C GLN A 594 2.07 33.56 38.16
N GLN A 595 1.39 32.71 38.95
CA GLN A 595 1.00 33.01 40.32
C GLN A 595 2.16 32.84 41.31
N ARG A 596 2.06 33.49 42.47
CA ARG A 596 3.04 33.35 43.56
C ARG A 596 2.78 32.08 44.38
N CYS A 597 3.85 31.51 44.92
CA CYS A 597 3.75 30.41 45.87
C CYS A 597 3.04 30.88 47.15
N ILE A 598 2.20 30.02 47.71
CA ILE A 598 1.46 30.33 48.94
C ILE A 598 2.36 30.47 50.19
N ARG A 599 3.60 29.95 50.14
CA ARG A 599 4.52 29.87 51.30
C ARG A 599 5.75 30.79 51.21
N CYS A 600 6.04 31.36 50.03
CA CYS A 600 7.19 32.25 49.83
C CYS A 600 6.93 33.22 48.67
N GLN A 601 7.86 34.12 48.40
CA GLN A 601 7.67 35.14 47.36
C GLN A 601 8.06 34.68 45.95
N LEU A 602 8.56 33.44 45.81
CA LEU A 602 8.82 32.83 44.51
C LEU A 602 7.50 32.49 43.78
N GLY A 603 7.53 32.52 42.46
CA GLY A 603 6.47 32.03 41.58
C GLY A 603 6.23 30.52 41.67
N CYS A 604 5.01 30.11 41.33
CA CYS A 604 4.57 28.72 41.19
C CYS A 604 5.39 28.03 40.09
N MET A 605 5.81 26.78 40.31
CA MET A 605 6.57 25.99 39.33
C MET A 605 5.71 24.92 38.63
N TYR A 606 4.39 24.91 38.86
CA TYR A 606 3.47 24.08 38.09
C TYR A 606 3.18 24.70 36.72
N SER A 607 2.71 23.89 35.79
CA SER A 607 2.14 24.37 34.52
C SER A 607 0.99 25.35 34.77
N VAL A 608 0.80 26.30 33.86
CA VAL A 608 -0.41 27.17 33.84
C VAL A 608 -1.70 26.35 33.77
N THR A 609 -1.66 25.10 33.30
CA THR A 609 -2.80 24.18 33.22
C THR A 609 -3.08 23.35 34.47
N HIS A 610 -2.35 23.55 35.58
CA HIS A 610 -2.65 22.86 36.85
C HIS A 610 -4.07 23.18 37.37
N SER A 611 -4.68 22.20 38.05
CA SER A 611 -6.05 22.31 38.56
C SER A 611 -6.20 23.52 39.50
N PRO A 612 -7.31 24.28 39.43
CA PRO A 612 -7.63 25.34 40.39
C PRO A 612 -7.61 24.89 41.86
N GLU A 613 -7.82 23.60 42.12
CA GLU A 613 -7.81 23.03 43.48
C GLU A 613 -6.38 22.83 44.03
N THR A 614 -5.36 22.88 43.17
CA THR A 614 -3.96 22.66 43.57
C THR A 614 -3.35 23.97 44.07
N GLU A 615 -2.87 23.97 45.32
CA GLU A 615 -2.18 25.14 45.88
C GLU A 615 -0.92 25.52 45.11
N HIS A 616 -0.70 26.81 44.87
CA HIS A 616 0.49 27.31 44.19
C HIS A 616 1.79 27.04 44.98
N ASN A 617 2.72 26.32 44.36
CA ASN A 617 3.95 25.85 45.01
C ASN A 617 5.19 26.15 44.15
N CYS A 618 6.24 26.75 44.75
CA CYS A 618 7.52 26.98 44.09
C CYS A 618 8.39 25.73 43.96
N CYS A 619 7.93 24.59 44.50
CA CYS A 619 8.60 23.29 44.46
C CYS A 619 9.99 23.27 45.08
N MET A 620 10.25 24.20 46.00
CA MET A 620 11.49 24.31 46.79
C MET A 620 11.17 24.36 48.29
N ASP A 621 12.19 24.49 49.13
CA ASP A 621 12.06 24.50 50.60
C ASP A 621 11.51 25.81 51.19
N HIS A 622 11.13 26.77 50.33
CA HIS A 622 10.57 28.08 50.68
C HIS A 622 11.51 29.02 51.47
N LYS A 623 12.79 28.66 51.66
CA LYS A 623 13.76 29.43 52.45
C LYS A 623 14.75 30.18 51.58
N CYS A 624 15.10 31.41 51.96
CA CYS A 624 16.15 32.15 51.27
C CYS A 624 17.51 31.48 51.50
N ARG A 625 18.25 31.17 50.42
CA ARG A 625 19.60 30.59 50.48
C ARG A 625 20.72 31.64 50.40
N GLY A 626 20.38 32.92 50.56
CA GLY A 626 21.36 34.01 50.63
C GLY A 626 22.10 34.07 51.97
N GLN A 627 23.16 34.85 52.01
CA GLN A 627 23.92 35.19 53.22
C GLN A 627 23.63 36.63 53.63
N CYS A 628 23.79 36.97 54.91
CA CYS A 628 23.56 38.32 55.41
C CYS A 628 24.38 39.38 54.66
N GLU A 629 23.71 40.40 54.13
CA GLU A 629 24.31 41.46 53.31
C GLU A 629 24.71 42.72 54.12
N TYR A 630 24.58 42.67 55.46
CA TYR A 630 24.92 43.77 56.36
C TYR A 630 26.38 43.69 56.80
N GLY A 631 27.09 44.82 56.69
CA GLY A 631 28.54 44.90 56.93
C GLY A 631 28.96 44.48 58.34
N GLU A 632 28.11 44.64 59.36
CA GLU A 632 28.41 44.19 60.73
C GLU A 632 28.56 42.66 60.83
N CYS A 633 27.97 41.90 59.90
CA CYS A 633 28.02 40.44 59.84
C CYS A 633 29.07 39.87 58.87
N GLN A 634 29.78 40.73 58.13
CA GLN A 634 30.73 40.34 57.06
C GLN A 634 32.21 40.38 57.50
N THR A 635 32.48 40.42 58.80
CA THR A 635 33.84 40.55 59.35
C THR A 635 34.71 39.29 59.19
N ASP A 636 34.10 38.13 58.96
CA ASP A 636 34.77 36.86 58.63
C ASP A 636 34.00 36.15 57.51
N ALA A 637 34.60 36.08 56.31
CA ALA A 637 33.97 35.51 55.11
C ALA A 637 33.58 34.03 55.26
N ALA A 638 34.17 33.29 56.22
CA ALA A 638 33.82 31.89 56.50
C ALA A 638 32.64 31.72 57.48
N ARG A 639 32.14 32.82 58.09
CA ARG A 639 31.13 32.78 59.17
C ARG A 639 29.90 33.67 58.91
N VAL A 640 29.70 34.14 57.69
CA VAL A 640 28.53 34.99 57.36
C VAL A 640 27.23 34.19 57.61
N PRO A 641 26.32 34.66 58.48
CA PRO A 641 25.09 33.95 58.78
C PRO A 641 24.18 33.80 57.57
N ALA A 642 23.42 32.71 57.51
CA ALA A 642 22.38 32.49 56.51
C ALA A 642 21.21 33.49 56.69
N CYS A 643 20.53 33.77 55.58
CA CYS A 643 19.31 34.58 55.59
C CYS A 643 18.17 33.87 56.33
N SER A 644 17.43 34.59 57.17
CA SER A 644 16.26 34.06 57.90
C SER A 644 14.93 34.28 57.17
N ARG A 645 14.94 34.96 56.02
CA ARG A 645 13.75 35.33 55.24
C ARG A 645 13.25 34.19 54.33
N SER A 646 12.01 34.32 53.86
CA SER A 646 11.43 33.41 52.87
C SER A 646 12.12 33.56 51.51
N ALA A 647 12.09 32.52 50.68
CA ALA A 647 12.68 32.57 49.35
C ALA A 647 11.99 33.64 48.48
N GLY A 648 12.77 34.34 47.65
CA GLY A 648 12.27 35.37 46.75
C GLY A 648 12.00 36.73 47.39
N HIS A 649 12.33 36.94 48.68
CA HIS A 649 12.10 38.21 49.35
C HIS A 649 12.80 39.39 48.64
N GLU A 650 12.17 40.55 48.67
CA GLU A 650 12.74 41.80 48.17
C GLU A 650 13.79 42.35 49.16
N GLY A 651 14.80 43.06 48.65
CA GLY A 651 15.83 43.71 49.47
C GLY A 651 17.01 42.82 49.90
N LYS A 652 17.78 43.36 50.85
CA LYS A 652 19.03 42.76 51.35
C LYS A 652 18.74 41.52 52.20
N CYS A 653 19.59 40.49 52.10
CA CYS A 653 19.49 39.33 53.00
C CYS A 653 19.86 39.70 54.44
N GLU A 654 19.07 39.20 55.39
CA GLU A 654 19.14 39.52 56.82
C GLU A 654 19.23 38.23 57.65
N CYS A 655 20.02 38.24 58.73
CA CYS A 655 20.14 37.11 59.64
C CYS A 655 19.26 37.23 60.88
N GLU A 656 18.94 36.10 61.52
CA GLU A 656 18.07 36.03 62.70
C GLU A 656 18.64 36.75 63.94
N LYS A 657 19.97 36.90 64.05
CA LYS A 657 20.63 37.47 65.23
C LYS A 657 20.42 38.99 65.39
N GLY A 658 19.87 39.69 64.39
CA GLY A 658 19.02 40.87 64.59
C GLY A 658 19.58 42.09 65.34
N GLU A 659 20.89 42.35 65.39
CA GLU A 659 21.39 43.60 66.02
C GLU A 659 21.34 44.81 65.07
N HIS A 660 21.12 44.62 63.76
CA HIS A 660 21.21 45.69 62.75
C HIS A 660 19.88 46.06 62.07
N THR A 661 18.80 45.29 62.26
CA THR A 661 17.45 45.58 61.75
C THR A 661 16.43 45.73 62.87
N CYS A 662 15.37 46.51 62.63
CA CYS A 662 14.38 46.90 63.63
C CYS A 662 13.55 45.73 64.18
N GLY A 663 13.20 44.76 63.35
CA GLY A 663 12.47 43.55 63.77
C GLY A 663 10.99 43.74 64.16
N GLN A 664 10.50 44.97 64.31
CA GLN A 664 9.08 45.26 64.63
C GLN A 664 8.14 44.89 63.47
N PRO A 665 6.85 44.57 63.73
CA PRO A 665 5.88 44.24 62.69
C PRO A 665 5.71 45.35 61.65
N CYS A 666 5.64 44.99 60.36
CA CYS A 666 5.35 45.94 59.30
C CYS A 666 3.92 46.50 59.43
N VAL A 667 3.72 47.78 59.11
CA VAL A 667 2.39 48.42 59.09
C VAL A 667 1.43 47.75 58.10
N LEU A 668 1.95 47.08 57.07
CA LEU A 668 1.20 46.34 56.06
C LEU A 668 1.36 44.81 56.19
N ILE A 669 1.54 44.30 57.42
CA ILE A 669 1.73 42.86 57.70
C ILE A 669 0.64 41.94 57.13
N ARG A 670 -0.56 42.47 56.84
CA ARG A 670 -1.68 41.73 56.26
C ARG A 670 -1.56 41.50 54.74
N ALA A 671 -0.68 42.23 54.05
CA ALA A 671 -0.49 42.01 52.62
C ALA A 671 0.29 40.72 52.37
N LEU A 672 -0.10 39.96 51.34
CA LEU A 672 0.44 38.63 51.06
C LEU A 672 1.96 38.61 50.85
N ASN A 673 2.50 39.64 50.21
CA ASN A 673 3.94 39.73 49.93
C ASN A 673 4.73 40.44 51.02
N CYS A 674 4.12 40.78 52.16
CA CYS A 674 4.83 41.45 53.24
C CYS A 674 5.88 40.52 53.87
N ASP A 675 7.08 41.05 54.10
CA ASP A 675 8.14 40.34 54.86
C ASP A 675 7.88 40.27 56.37
N LYS A 676 6.69 40.72 56.81
CA LYS A 676 6.15 40.68 58.18
C LYS A 676 6.87 41.57 59.19
N THR A 677 8.18 41.71 59.10
CA THR A 677 8.99 42.53 60.01
C THR A 677 9.75 43.65 59.28
N CYS A 678 10.01 44.72 60.01
CA CYS A 678 10.66 45.94 59.53
C CYS A 678 12.14 45.68 59.18
N SER A 679 12.54 46.08 57.97
CA SER A 679 13.93 45.97 57.46
C SER A 679 14.76 47.25 57.66
N LYS A 680 14.14 48.31 58.22
CA LYS A 680 14.86 49.53 58.60
C LYS A 680 15.88 49.24 59.71
N ARG A 681 16.90 50.10 59.81
CA ARG A 681 17.91 50.02 60.88
C ARG A 681 17.26 49.99 62.26
N ALA A 682 17.92 49.29 63.19
CA ALA A 682 17.56 49.33 64.60
C ALA A 682 17.44 50.80 65.07
N GLU A 683 16.43 51.06 65.92
CA GLU A 683 16.17 52.38 66.53
C GLU A 683 15.77 53.53 65.56
N HIS A 684 15.23 53.22 64.38
CA HIS A 684 14.66 54.25 63.49
C HIS A 684 13.38 54.90 64.06
N THR A 685 13.11 56.15 63.67
CA THR A 685 11.84 56.85 63.98
C THR A 685 10.83 56.71 62.84
N GLY A 686 9.53 56.84 63.13
CA GLY A 686 8.43 56.75 62.16
C GLY A 686 7.87 55.33 61.93
N GLY A 687 7.00 55.18 60.94
CA GLY A 687 6.30 53.92 60.65
C GLY A 687 7.22 52.76 60.28
N HIS A 688 6.93 51.57 60.81
CA HIS A 688 7.65 50.34 60.53
C HIS A 688 7.24 49.78 59.15
N SER A 689 8.19 49.67 58.24
CA SER A 689 7.97 49.15 56.88
C SER A 689 9.01 48.07 56.58
N CYS A 690 8.56 47.00 55.95
CA CYS A 690 9.47 45.98 55.44
C CYS A 690 10.15 46.42 54.14
N SER A 691 10.99 45.56 53.57
CA SER A 691 11.78 45.82 52.35
C SER A 691 10.93 45.87 51.07
N VAL A 692 9.69 45.41 51.14
CA VAL A 692 8.75 45.34 50.02
C VAL A 692 8.27 46.74 49.65
N GLN A 693 8.49 47.14 48.40
CA GLN A 693 8.16 48.49 47.95
C GLN A 693 6.66 48.68 47.70
N VAL A 694 5.99 47.66 47.16
CA VAL A 694 4.56 47.69 46.84
C VAL A 694 3.89 46.45 47.46
N HIS A 695 2.98 46.68 48.39
CA HIS A 695 2.27 45.60 49.06
C HIS A 695 1.01 45.25 48.25
N ILE A 696 0.85 43.99 47.86
CA ILE A 696 -0.24 43.60 46.95
C ILE A 696 -1.54 43.32 47.71
N CYS A 697 -2.67 43.63 47.07
CA CYS A 697 -4.02 43.43 47.58
C CYS A 697 -4.31 41.97 47.94
N GLY A 698 -4.03 41.03 47.01
CA GLY A 698 -4.17 39.60 47.28
C GLY A 698 -5.58 39.02 47.25
N VAL A 699 -6.62 39.83 47.02
CA VAL A 699 -8.00 39.33 46.79
C VAL A 699 -8.10 38.66 45.42
N THR A 700 -8.97 37.66 45.26
CA THR A 700 -9.18 36.96 43.98
C THR A 700 -9.51 37.94 42.84
N CYS A 701 -8.96 37.68 41.66
CA CYS A 701 -9.19 38.47 40.47
C CYS A 701 -10.69 38.52 40.13
N SER A 702 -11.15 39.68 39.67
CA SER A 702 -12.56 39.88 39.30
C SER A 702 -12.97 39.13 38.03
N ALA A 703 -12.03 38.55 37.27
CA ALA A 703 -12.35 37.82 36.05
C ALA A 703 -12.96 36.44 36.36
N THR A 704 -14.14 36.14 35.80
CA THR A 704 -14.94 34.92 36.06
C THR A 704 -14.20 33.59 35.94
N THR A 705 -13.24 33.46 35.01
CA THR A 705 -12.46 32.24 34.77
C THR A 705 -11.05 32.28 35.37
N CYS A 706 -10.75 33.30 36.18
CA CYS A 706 -9.43 33.50 36.76
C CYS A 706 -9.44 33.27 38.27
N THR A 707 -8.54 32.41 38.76
CA THR A 707 -8.33 32.19 40.19
C THR A 707 -7.11 32.93 40.75
N ALA A 708 -6.46 33.74 39.92
CA ALA A 708 -5.31 34.53 40.31
C ALA A 708 -5.64 35.55 41.39
N THR A 709 -4.63 36.01 42.13
CA THR A 709 -4.79 37.07 43.12
C THR A 709 -4.45 38.45 42.54
N CYS A 710 -5.11 39.48 43.05
CA CYS A 710 -4.90 40.88 42.70
C CYS A 710 -3.47 41.33 43.03
N LEU A 711 -2.81 41.96 42.06
CA LEU A 711 -1.46 42.51 42.19
C LEU A 711 -1.44 44.03 42.37
N LEU A 712 -2.60 44.67 42.41
CA LEU A 712 -2.71 46.10 42.68
C LEU A 712 -2.24 46.41 44.11
N ASP A 713 -1.71 47.61 44.29
CA ASP A 713 -1.26 48.12 45.58
C ASP A 713 -2.42 48.12 46.58
N VAL A 714 -2.26 47.43 47.71
CA VAL A 714 -3.24 47.34 48.80
C VAL A 714 -3.54 48.70 49.42
N GLN A 715 -2.64 49.67 49.25
CA GLN A 715 -2.83 51.04 49.73
C GLN A 715 -3.70 51.88 48.78
N ARG A 716 -3.99 51.40 47.57
CA ARG A 716 -4.91 52.04 46.62
C ARG A 716 -6.28 51.37 46.70
N ASP A 717 -7.31 52.15 46.96
CA ASP A 717 -8.69 51.66 46.88
C ASP A 717 -9.04 51.29 45.42
N HIS A 718 -9.51 50.06 45.21
CA HIS A 718 -9.98 49.55 43.92
C HIS A 718 -11.11 48.54 44.12
N SER A 719 -12.15 48.61 43.29
CA SER A 719 -13.27 47.66 43.31
C SER A 719 -13.08 46.52 42.31
N VAL A 720 -12.27 46.71 41.27
CA VAL A 720 -11.90 45.65 40.33
C VAL A 720 -10.52 45.11 40.64
N HIS A 721 -10.46 43.83 40.99
CA HIS A 721 -9.24 43.14 41.33
C HIS A 721 -8.56 42.59 40.07
N LYS A 722 -7.37 43.09 39.78
CA LYS A 722 -6.60 42.75 38.57
C LYS A 722 -5.33 41.97 38.90
N CYS A 723 -5.19 40.80 38.28
CA CYS A 723 -3.96 40.01 38.33
C CYS A 723 -2.96 40.43 37.23
N ALA A 724 -1.82 39.75 37.14
CA ALA A 724 -0.80 40.00 36.10
C ALA A 724 -1.30 39.76 34.66
N GLU A 725 -2.39 39.03 34.50
CA GLU A 725 -2.82 38.53 33.20
C GLU A 725 -3.48 39.61 32.37
N VAL A 726 -3.07 39.68 31.11
CA VAL A 726 -3.58 40.68 30.17
C VAL A 726 -4.57 40.08 29.17
N GLN A 727 -4.52 38.76 28.94
CA GLN A 727 -5.34 38.06 27.96
C GLN A 727 -6.54 37.35 28.60
N CYS A 728 -7.60 37.16 27.82
CA CYS A 728 -8.77 36.39 28.23
C CYS A 728 -8.44 34.90 28.42
N PHE A 729 -8.93 34.29 29.50
CA PHE A 729 -8.74 32.86 29.81
C PHE A 729 -9.93 31.97 29.52
N HIS A 730 -11.00 32.50 28.93
CA HIS A 730 -12.08 31.64 28.47
C HIS A 730 -11.56 30.64 27.43
N PRO A 731 -11.95 29.36 27.54
CA PRO A 731 -11.62 28.36 26.55
C PRO A 731 -12.21 28.75 25.20
N CYS A 732 -11.51 28.39 24.13
CA CYS A 732 -12.01 28.61 22.79
C CYS A 732 -13.34 27.85 22.60
N LEU A 733 -14.32 28.53 21.99
CA LEU A 733 -15.63 27.97 21.68
C LEU A 733 -15.55 26.74 20.75
N MET A 734 -14.47 26.62 19.98
CA MET A 734 -14.27 25.53 19.03
C MET A 734 -14.13 24.20 19.76
N GLU A 735 -15.08 23.30 19.51
CA GLU A 735 -15.14 22.00 20.17
C GLU A 735 -13.83 21.19 19.96
N GLY A 736 -13.21 20.73 21.04
CA GLY A 736 -11.93 20.02 21.02
C GLY A 736 -10.69 20.92 20.96
N CYS A 737 -10.86 22.25 20.90
CA CYS A 737 -9.78 23.21 21.04
C CYS A 737 -9.51 23.50 22.52
N ASN A 738 -8.28 23.23 22.98
CA ASN A 738 -7.86 23.48 24.36
C ASN A 738 -7.15 24.84 24.52
N ASN A 739 -7.17 25.69 23.49
CA ASN A 739 -6.55 27.02 23.54
C ASN A 739 -7.48 28.03 24.22
N VAL A 740 -6.90 29.10 24.78
CA VAL A 740 -7.63 30.22 25.36
C VAL A 740 -7.90 31.31 24.32
N CYS A 741 -8.91 32.13 24.56
CA CYS A 741 -9.30 33.25 23.70
C CYS A 741 -8.13 34.20 23.39
N SER A 742 -7.97 34.63 22.14
CA SER A 742 -6.85 35.50 21.70
C SER A 742 -7.00 36.97 22.11
N GLU A 743 -8.15 37.35 22.68
CA GLU A 743 -8.42 38.74 23.00
C GLU A 743 -7.53 39.25 24.14
N LYS A 744 -6.90 40.41 23.94
CA LYS A 744 -5.92 41.00 24.86
C LYS A 744 -6.57 41.79 26.00
N ASN A 745 -7.86 41.58 26.22
CA ASN A 745 -8.56 42.05 27.39
C ASN A 745 -8.87 40.86 28.30
N HIS A 746 -8.24 40.82 29.47
CA HIS A 746 -8.50 39.80 30.48
C HIS A 746 -9.98 39.75 30.93
N PHE A 747 -10.64 40.90 30.90
CA PHE A 747 -12.08 41.04 31.20
C PHE A 747 -12.93 40.98 29.91
N HIS A 748 -12.43 40.35 28.84
CA HIS A 748 -13.22 40.10 27.63
C HIS A 748 -14.48 39.29 27.97
N GLY A 749 -15.66 39.81 27.58
CA GLY A 749 -16.96 39.29 27.99
C GLY A 749 -17.48 39.80 29.34
N GLN A 750 -16.73 40.68 30.03
CA GLN A 750 -17.05 41.26 31.34
C GLN A 750 -16.94 42.80 31.27
N GLN A 751 -17.88 43.42 30.54
CA GLN A 751 -17.81 44.84 30.17
C GLN A 751 -17.84 45.77 31.41
N THR A 752 -18.61 45.40 32.44
CA THR A 752 -18.75 46.12 33.71
C THR A 752 -17.42 46.27 34.44
N GLU A 753 -16.71 45.15 34.65
CA GLU A 753 -15.41 45.07 35.30
C GLU A 753 -14.34 45.75 34.45
N SER A 754 -14.39 45.58 33.13
CA SER A 754 -13.47 46.23 32.19
C SER A 754 -13.59 47.75 32.25
N CYS A 755 -14.82 48.30 32.29
CA CYS A 755 -15.06 49.74 32.38
C CYS A 755 -14.69 50.31 33.75
N ALA A 756 -15.03 49.62 34.84
CA ALA A 756 -14.68 50.04 36.20
C ALA A 756 -13.15 50.07 36.40
N PHE A 757 -12.43 49.04 35.94
CA PHE A 757 -10.96 49.00 36.00
C PHE A 757 -10.30 50.15 35.22
N ALA A 758 -10.81 50.47 34.02
CA ALA A 758 -10.30 51.59 33.21
C ALA A 758 -10.51 52.94 33.91
N LYS A 759 -11.68 53.15 34.54
CA LYS A 759 -11.99 54.37 35.31
C LYS A 759 -11.07 54.51 36.54
N GLU A 760 -10.87 53.43 37.30
CA GLU A 760 -10.01 53.41 38.50
C GLU A 760 -8.52 53.66 38.18
N ASN A 761 -8.07 53.35 36.97
CA ASN A 761 -6.67 53.51 36.55
C ASN A 761 -6.43 54.70 35.62
N GLY A 762 -7.43 55.59 35.43
CA GLY A 762 -7.28 56.84 34.67
C GLY A 762 -7.11 56.65 33.16
N ILE A 763 -7.61 55.55 32.58
CA ILE A 763 -7.56 55.29 31.14
C ILE A 763 -8.73 56.01 30.48
N ALA A 764 -8.46 57.13 29.79
CA ALA A 764 -9.49 57.93 29.11
C ALA A 764 -9.92 57.28 27.77
N GLY A 765 -11.23 57.03 27.58
CA GLY A 765 -11.80 56.77 26.25
C GLY A 765 -12.66 55.51 26.04
N VAL A 766 -13.10 54.79 27.08
CA VAL A 766 -14.07 53.68 26.89
C VAL A 766 -15.49 54.26 27.00
N GLY A 767 -16.24 54.23 25.88
CA GLY A 767 -17.57 54.84 25.76
C GLY A 767 -18.57 54.31 26.80
N ASP A 768 -19.29 55.24 27.43
CA ASP A 768 -20.41 54.98 28.33
C ASP A 768 -21.67 54.60 27.50
N GLU A 769 -21.86 53.32 27.15
CA GLU A 769 -23.20 52.79 26.76
C GLU A 769 -23.25 51.27 27.09
N PRO A 770 -24.16 50.80 27.96
CA PRO A 770 -24.37 49.38 28.20
C PRO A 770 -25.30 48.80 27.14
N ALA A 771 -24.75 48.09 26.15
CA ALA A 771 -25.53 47.15 25.34
C ALA A 771 -25.60 45.81 26.08
N ASP A 772 -26.61 45.65 26.95
CA ASP A 772 -26.95 44.35 27.52
C ASP A 772 -27.25 43.36 26.38
N ASN A 773 -26.60 42.19 26.44
CA ASN A 773 -26.82 41.00 25.61
C ASN A 773 -26.21 40.94 24.20
N VAL A 774 -24.94 41.30 24.02
CA VAL A 774 -24.15 40.69 22.93
C VAL A 774 -23.51 39.42 23.46
N VAL A 775 -23.85 38.26 22.90
CA VAL A 775 -23.15 37.00 23.18
C VAL A 775 -21.72 37.15 22.67
N VAL A 776 -20.78 37.29 23.59
CA VAL A 776 -19.35 37.45 23.26
C VAL A 776 -18.76 36.08 22.95
N THR A 777 -18.19 35.94 21.76
CA THR A 777 -17.63 34.68 21.29
C THR A 777 -16.15 34.58 21.63
N HIS A 778 -15.77 33.59 22.43
CA HIS A 778 -14.38 33.36 22.82
C HIS A 778 -13.65 32.50 21.79
N ILE A 779 -12.87 33.12 20.90
CA ILE A 779 -12.13 32.43 19.82
C ILE A 779 -10.62 32.65 20.02
N CYS A 780 -9.80 31.63 19.73
CA CYS A 780 -8.34 31.74 19.77
C CYS A 780 -7.78 32.21 18.42
N SER A 781 -6.48 32.50 18.36
CA SER A 781 -5.83 32.99 17.12
C SER A 781 -5.47 31.88 16.13
N CYS A 782 -5.83 30.63 16.45
CA CYS A 782 -5.53 29.47 15.61
C CYS A 782 -6.60 29.32 14.52
N SER A 783 -6.19 28.76 13.40
CA SER A 783 -7.14 28.27 12.40
C SER A 783 -7.76 26.94 12.87
N HIS A 784 -8.99 26.68 12.44
CA HIS A 784 -9.69 25.45 12.80
C HIS A 784 -10.24 24.76 11.55
N ALA A 785 -10.03 23.46 11.45
CA ALA A 785 -10.67 22.67 10.41
C ALA A 785 -12.20 22.64 10.61
N CYS A 786 -12.95 22.73 9.52
CA CYS A 786 -14.38 22.46 9.56
C CYS A 786 -14.62 20.97 9.88
N LYS A 787 -15.52 20.68 10.81
CA LYS A 787 -15.85 19.30 11.22
C LYS A 787 -17.05 18.71 10.47
N GLU A 788 -17.75 19.52 9.69
CA GLU A 788 -18.91 19.08 8.92
C GLU A 788 -18.48 18.17 7.76
N MET A 789 -19.39 17.28 7.34
CA MET A 789 -19.15 16.39 6.21
C MET A 789 -19.41 17.14 4.89
N CYS A 790 -18.72 16.73 3.82
CA CYS A 790 -18.96 17.27 2.49
C CYS A 790 -20.43 17.12 2.07
N THR A 791 -21.08 18.22 1.70
CA THR A 791 -22.46 18.30 1.23
C THR A 791 -22.58 18.34 -0.30
N VAL A 792 -21.46 18.40 -1.04
CA VAL A 792 -21.45 18.32 -2.52
C VAL A 792 -21.96 16.95 -2.96
N GLU A 793 -22.76 16.89 -4.03
CA GLU A 793 -23.36 15.64 -4.53
C GLU A 793 -22.31 14.60 -4.98
N GLY A 794 -22.66 13.31 -4.92
CA GLY A 794 -21.73 12.19 -5.17
C GLY A 794 -20.85 11.79 -3.98
N ILE A 795 -20.00 10.78 -4.13
CA ILE A 795 -19.20 10.18 -3.05
C ILE A 795 -17.76 10.70 -3.12
N CYS A 796 -17.25 11.23 -2.01
CA CYS A 796 -15.92 11.86 -1.96
C CYS A 796 -14.75 10.86 -1.99
N GLU A 797 -15.00 9.63 -1.54
CA GLU A 797 -14.01 8.55 -1.53
C GLU A 797 -14.70 7.20 -1.70
N GLN A 798 -14.31 6.44 -2.72
CA GLN A 798 -14.52 5.01 -2.74
C GLN A 798 -13.30 4.36 -2.09
N LYS A 799 -13.42 3.91 -0.84
CA LYS A 799 -12.38 3.05 -0.28
C LYS A 799 -12.63 1.66 -0.82
N VAL A 800 -12.01 1.36 -1.95
CA VAL A 800 -11.92 0.00 -2.51
C VAL A 800 -10.96 -0.82 -1.65
N HIS A 801 -11.33 -1.05 -0.39
CA HIS A 801 -10.77 -2.15 0.36
C HIS A 801 -11.74 -3.30 0.17
N LEU A 802 -11.45 -4.16 -0.81
CA LEU A 802 -12.02 -5.50 -0.85
C LEU A 802 -11.63 -6.17 0.47
N LYS A 803 -12.47 -6.07 1.49
CA LYS A 803 -12.25 -6.73 2.78
C LYS A 803 -12.47 -8.22 2.55
N LYS A 804 -11.45 -8.88 2.00
CA LYS A 804 -11.45 -10.33 1.77
C LYS A 804 -11.45 -11.02 3.13
N SER A 805 -12.59 -11.58 3.48
CA SER A 805 -12.73 -12.43 4.67
C SER A 805 -13.22 -13.79 4.24
N ALA A 806 -12.56 -14.85 4.70
CA ALA A 806 -13.09 -16.19 4.57
C ALA A 806 -14.33 -16.29 5.46
N ARG A 807 -15.48 -16.61 4.85
CA ARG A 807 -16.75 -16.84 5.54
C ARG A 807 -17.27 -18.22 5.20
N THR A 808 -17.99 -18.83 6.11
CA THR A 808 -18.66 -20.11 5.88
C THR A 808 -20.11 -19.85 5.48
N TYR A 809 -20.50 -20.29 4.29
CA TYR A 809 -21.88 -20.34 3.87
C TYR A 809 -22.54 -21.62 4.42
N THR A 810 -23.78 -21.50 4.90
CA THR A 810 -24.57 -22.65 5.37
C THR A 810 -25.93 -22.60 4.69
N GLY A 811 -26.13 -23.45 3.69
CA GLY A 811 -27.40 -23.65 2.98
C GLY A 811 -28.11 -24.93 3.42
N ALA A 812 -29.30 -25.15 2.90
CA ALA A 812 -30.13 -26.31 3.17
C ALA A 812 -29.52 -27.62 2.63
N ARG A 813 -28.71 -27.54 1.56
CA ARG A 813 -28.11 -28.69 0.87
C ARG A 813 -26.61 -28.87 1.13
N GLY A 814 -25.97 -27.96 1.87
CA GLY A 814 -24.55 -28.06 2.22
C GLY A 814 -23.96 -26.81 2.86
N SER A 815 -22.71 -26.92 3.33
CA SER A 815 -21.94 -25.81 3.88
C SER A 815 -20.52 -25.82 3.32
N PHE A 816 -19.99 -24.65 2.98
CA PHE A 816 -18.67 -24.47 2.38
C PHE A 816 -18.12 -23.07 2.64
N GLU A 817 -16.80 -22.92 2.55
CA GLU A 817 -16.12 -21.63 2.73
C GLU A 817 -16.05 -20.84 1.43
N TYR A 818 -16.14 -19.51 1.54
CA TYR A 818 -16.00 -18.59 0.42
C TYR A 818 -15.35 -17.27 0.85
N ILE A 819 -14.81 -16.56 -0.14
CA ILE A 819 -14.22 -15.24 0.07
C ILE A 819 -15.34 -14.21 -0.09
N TYR A 820 -15.63 -13.49 0.99
CA TYR A 820 -16.54 -12.35 0.98
C TYR A 820 -15.79 -11.06 0.71
N GLN A 821 -16.32 -10.24 -0.20
CA GLN A 821 -15.82 -8.93 -0.59
C GLN A 821 -16.93 -7.87 -0.43
N GLU A 822 -16.56 -6.67 0.03
CA GLU A 822 -17.47 -5.53 0.18
C GLU A 822 -16.80 -4.23 -0.29
N MET A 823 -17.59 -3.32 -0.86
CA MET A 823 -17.15 -1.99 -1.30
C MET A 823 -17.89 -0.92 -0.51
N ASN A 824 -17.16 0.01 0.12
CA ASN A 824 -17.73 1.08 0.94
C ASN A 824 -17.41 2.46 0.37
N GLY A 825 -18.44 3.29 0.22
CA GLY A 825 -18.33 4.69 -0.19
C GLY A 825 -18.48 5.62 1.01
N TYR A 826 -17.64 6.65 1.11
CA TYR A 826 -17.65 7.60 2.22
C TYR A 826 -17.66 9.05 1.73
N LYS A 827 -18.39 9.91 2.44
CA LYS A 827 -18.19 11.37 2.36
C LYS A 827 -16.94 11.73 3.17
N LYS A 828 -16.12 12.64 2.66
CA LYS A 828 -14.98 13.19 3.40
C LYS A 828 -15.45 14.34 4.28
N GLY A 829 -14.68 14.66 5.32
CA GLY A 829 -14.85 15.91 6.05
C GLY A 829 -14.60 17.12 5.15
N CYS A 830 -15.20 18.25 5.50
CA CYS A 830 -15.04 19.51 4.79
C CYS A 830 -13.56 19.96 4.83
N ALA A 831 -13.04 20.37 3.67
CA ALA A 831 -11.65 20.83 3.49
C ALA A 831 -11.45 22.30 3.90
N CYS A 832 -12.53 23.03 4.17
CA CYS A 832 -12.46 24.44 4.53
C CYS A 832 -11.80 24.63 5.91
N ILE A 833 -10.89 25.60 5.97
CA ILE A 833 -10.24 26.03 7.20
C ILE A 833 -10.89 27.36 7.63
N LYS A 834 -11.50 27.37 8.82
CA LYS A 834 -12.00 28.57 9.48
C LYS A 834 -10.80 29.43 9.87
N ARG A 835 -10.75 30.69 9.42
CA ARG A 835 -9.63 31.59 9.72
C ARG A 835 -9.67 32.01 11.19
N SER A 836 -8.56 32.57 11.67
CA SER A 836 -8.45 33.10 13.03
C SER A 836 -9.60 34.08 13.32
N GLY A 837 -10.41 33.80 14.34
CA GLY A 837 -11.54 34.64 14.75
C GLY A 837 -12.88 34.33 14.06
N GLU A 838 -12.93 33.40 13.10
CA GLU A 838 -14.17 33.01 12.43
C GLU A 838 -14.81 31.78 13.10
N VAL A 839 -16.13 31.82 13.31
CA VAL A 839 -16.90 30.69 13.86
C VAL A 839 -17.30 29.71 12.75
N ASN A 840 -17.63 30.25 11.57
CA ASN A 840 -18.19 29.56 10.41
C ASN A 840 -17.58 30.14 9.12
N HIS A 841 -17.54 29.37 8.02
CA HIS A 841 -17.14 29.85 6.69
C HIS A 841 -18.38 30.24 5.84
N GLU A 842 -19.25 31.10 6.39
CA GLU A 842 -20.59 31.37 5.86
C GLU A 842 -20.61 31.73 4.37
N GLY A 843 -21.51 31.10 3.62
CA GLY A 843 -21.73 31.33 2.18
C GLY A 843 -21.04 30.34 1.24
N LEU A 844 -20.06 29.59 1.71
CA LEU A 844 -19.39 28.52 0.95
C LEU A 844 -19.92 27.16 1.46
N GLY A 845 -20.63 26.40 0.61
CA GLY A 845 -21.14 25.07 0.96
C GLY A 845 -20.02 24.13 1.45
N HIS A 846 -20.35 23.13 2.26
CA HIS A 846 -19.33 22.20 2.79
C HIS A 846 -18.76 21.33 1.67
N THR A 847 -17.53 21.60 1.28
CA THR A 847 -16.85 20.91 0.18
C THR A 847 -15.60 20.19 0.68
N CYS A 848 -15.28 19.04 0.07
CA CYS A 848 -13.98 18.37 0.26
C CYS A 848 -12.91 18.90 -0.71
N LEU A 849 -13.22 19.93 -1.49
CA LEU A 849 -12.31 20.56 -2.45
C LEU A 849 -11.63 21.78 -1.79
N VAL A 850 -10.34 21.96 -2.06
CA VAL A 850 -9.59 23.16 -1.67
C VAL A 850 -9.62 24.11 -2.86
N GLU A 851 -10.22 25.30 -2.72
CA GLU A 851 -10.10 26.34 -3.73
C GLU A 851 -8.66 26.86 -3.76
N THR A 852 -7.85 26.37 -4.70
CA THR A 852 -6.56 26.98 -5.06
C THR A 852 -6.84 28.09 -6.06
N ASN A 853 -6.49 29.34 -5.71
CA ASN A 853 -6.61 30.52 -6.58
C ASN A 853 -5.56 30.53 -7.71
N GLU A 854 -5.33 29.39 -8.36
CA GLU A 854 -4.43 29.28 -9.50
C GLU A 854 -5.19 28.66 -10.67
N LYS A 855 -5.55 29.51 -11.62
CA LYS A 855 -5.97 29.10 -12.96
C LYS A 855 -4.73 28.53 -13.65
N GLU A 856 -4.47 27.24 -13.50
CA GLU A 856 -3.67 26.37 -14.40
C GLU A 856 -3.34 25.03 -13.72
N ASN A 857 -4.33 24.15 -13.62
CA ASN A 857 -4.25 22.69 -13.76
C ASN A 857 -5.53 22.06 -13.18
N GLU A 858 -6.49 21.78 -14.07
CA GLU A 858 -7.74 21.08 -13.77
C GLU A 858 -7.46 19.61 -13.44
N GLN A 859 -7.01 19.31 -12.22
CA GLN A 859 -7.30 18.03 -11.57
C GLN A 859 -8.41 18.27 -10.55
N HIS A 860 -9.64 18.44 -11.07
CA HIS A 860 -10.83 18.38 -10.24
C HIS A 860 -10.86 17.02 -9.53
N THR A 861 -10.81 17.00 -8.20
CA THR A 861 -11.15 15.79 -7.46
C THR A 861 -12.63 15.54 -7.70
N VAL A 862 -12.95 14.60 -8.57
CA VAL A 862 -14.32 14.36 -9.01
C VAL A 862 -15.03 13.47 -7.99
N HIS A 863 -16.19 13.91 -7.50
CA HIS A 863 -17.05 13.04 -6.71
C HIS A 863 -17.48 11.84 -7.56
N TYR A 864 -17.50 10.65 -6.99
CA TYR A 864 -17.96 9.45 -7.68
C TYR A 864 -19.48 9.37 -7.68
N CYS A 865 -20.02 8.69 -8.69
CA CYS A 865 -21.43 8.36 -8.75
C CYS A 865 -21.86 7.54 -7.52
N ASP A 866 -23.03 7.84 -6.99
CA ASP A 866 -23.62 7.18 -5.82
C ASP A 866 -24.58 6.03 -6.17
N ALA A 867 -24.76 5.76 -7.48
CA ALA A 867 -25.50 4.61 -7.97
C ALA A 867 -24.84 3.29 -7.55
N ARG A 868 -25.65 2.27 -7.27
CA ARG A 868 -25.21 0.95 -6.83
C ARG A 868 -25.75 -0.17 -7.72
N CYS A 869 -24.91 -1.15 -7.99
CA CYS A 869 -25.28 -2.31 -8.79
C CYS A 869 -26.41 -3.08 -8.08
N PRO A 870 -27.56 -3.34 -8.72
CA PRO A 870 -28.68 -4.05 -8.11
C PRO A 870 -28.34 -5.45 -7.60
N SER A 871 -27.32 -6.11 -8.17
CA SER A 871 -26.94 -7.48 -7.82
C SER A 871 -25.91 -7.55 -6.69
N CYS A 872 -24.79 -6.82 -6.81
CA CYS A 872 -23.67 -6.87 -5.85
C CYS A 872 -23.63 -5.69 -4.86
N ASN A 873 -24.47 -4.66 -5.06
CA ASN A 873 -24.53 -3.45 -4.24
C ASN A 873 -23.24 -2.60 -4.23
N TYR A 874 -22.35 -2.82 -5.21
CA TYR A 874 -21.12 -2.03 -5.37
C TYR A 874 -21.42 -0.70 -6.05
N TYR A 875 -20.64 0.33 -5.69
CA TYR A 875 -20.79 1.67 -6.25
C TYR A 875 -20.25 1.78 -7.67
N CYS A 876 -20.88 2.64 -8.47
CA CYS A 876 -20.39 2.99 -9.80
C CYS A 876 -19.02 3.70 -9.68
N ASN A 877 -18.00 3.23 -10.40
CA ASN A 877 -16.65 3.80 -10.39
C ASN A 877 -16.50 5.08 -11.24
N LYS A 878 -17.56 5.49 -11.96
CA LYS A 878 -17.59 6.72 -12.78
C LYS A 878 -17.89 7.97 -11.94
N HIS A 879 -17.68 9.13 -12.55
CA HIS A 879 -17.91 10.44 -11.95
C HIS A 879 -19.40 10.76 -11.75
N PHE A 880 -19.74 11.50 -10.69
CA PHE A 880 -21.10 11.93 -10.43
C PHE A 880 -21.65 12.77 -11.60
N GLY A 881 -22.85 12.43 -12.08
CA GLY A 881 -23.48 13.06 -13.24
C GLY A 881 -23.07 12.52 -14.61
N HIS A 882 -22.41 11.35 -14.70
CA HIS A 882 -22.13 10.70 -15.98
C HIS A 882 -23.43 10.29 -16.71
N MET A 883 -23.42 10.32 -18.05
CA MET A 883 -24.58 9.99 -18.90
C MET A 883 -24.51 8.58 -19.53
N GLU A 884 -23.39 7.88 -19.35
CA GLU A 884 -23.19 6.51 -19.84
C GLU A 884 -23.75 5.46 -18.86
N LEU A 885 -23.74 4.17 -19.25
CA LEU A 885 -24.05 3.05 -18.35
C LEU A 885 -23.15 3.08 -17.10
N HIS A 886 -23.69 2.65 -15.97
CA HIS A 886 -22.94 2.55 -14.72
C HIS A 886 -21.93 1.39 -14.79
N ALA A 887 -20.72 1.59 -14.27
CA ALA A 887 -19.64 0.60 -14.32
C ALA A 887 -19.06 0.34 -12.93
N THR A 888 -18.62 -0.88 -12.64
CA THR A 888 -17.93 -1.21 -11.39
C THR A 888 -17.13 -2.51 -11.53
N SER A 889 -16.27 -2.83 -10.57
CA SER A 889 -15.46 -4.06 -10.57
C SER A 889 -16.19 -5.29 -10.04
N HIS A 890 -17.53 -5.23 -9.94
CA HIS A 890 -18.49 -6.25 -9.51
C HIS A 890 -18.03 -7.30 -8.47
N GLY A 891 -18.69 -7.33 -7.31
CA GLY A 891 -18.39 -8.27 -6.24
C GLY A 891 -19.39 -9.42 -6.07
N ASN A 892 -19.39 -9.96 -4.84
CA ASN A 892 -20.36 -10.95 -4.38
C ASN A 892 -21.80 -10.47 -4.59
N MET A 893 -22.70 -11.34 -5.07
CA MET A 893 -24.08 -10.99 -5.41
C MET A 893 -24.98 -10.88 -4.17
N GLN A 894 -24.77 -9.83 -3.37
CA GLN A 894 -25.40 -9.62 -2.07
C GLN A 894 -26.94 -9.52 -2.12
N GLN A 895 -27.51 -9.02 -3.21
CA GLN A 895 -28.95 -8.74 -3.32
C GLN A 895 -29.70 -9.74 -4.21
N THR A 896 -29.07 -10.87 -4.54
CA THR A 896 -29.65 -11.89 -5.44
C THR A 896 -30.11 -13.14 -4.71
N TYR A 897 -31.06 -13.85 -5.32
CA TYR A 897 -31.58 -15.14 -4.86
C TYR A 897 -31.66 -16.11 -6.03
N PHE A 898 -31.39 -17.38 -5.77
CA PHE A 898 -31.46 -18.41 -6.80
C PHE A 898 -32.92 -18.78 -7.12
N MET A 899 -33.22 -18.89 -8.42
CA MET A 899 -34.53 -19.27 -8.97
C MET A 899 -34.34 -20.34 -10.05
N ALA A 900 -35.17 -21.39 -10.02
CA ALA A 900 -35.19 -22.47 -11.00
C ALA A 900 -36.55 -23.18 -11.03
N LYS A 901 -36.82 -23.95 -12.11
CA LYS A 901 -38.07 -24.72 -12.27
C LYS A 901 -38.14 -25.93 -11.34
N GLY A 902 -36.98 -26.48 -10.96
CA GLY A 902 -36.84 -27.50 -9.92
C GLY A 902 -36.34 -26.89 -8.60
N ASN A 903 -36.45 -27.64 -7.50
CA ASN A 903 -36.03 -27.15 -6.17
C ASN A 903 -34.50 -27.11 -5.99
N ASP A 904 -33.78 -27.97 -6.70
CA ASP A 904 -32.35 -28.19 -6.53
C ASP A 904 -31.56 -27.46 -7.61
N ILE A 905 -30.52 -26.73 -7.21
CA ILE A 905 -29.64 -25.95 -8.09
C ILE A 905 -28.21 -26.37 -7.79
N ASP A 906 -27.55 -27.02 -8.75
CA ASP A 906 -26.17 -27.48 -8.63
C ASP A 906 -25.28 -26.65 -9.55
N VAL A 907 -24.27 -25.98 -8.98
CA VAL A 907 -23.29 -25.15 -9.69
C VAL A 907 -21.91 -25.71 -9.37
N GLU A 908 -21.34 -26.49 -10.30
CA GLU A 908 -20.09 -27.24 -10.09
C GLU A 908 -20.18 -28.10 -8.82
N ASP A 909 -19.27 -27.91 -7.86
CA ASP A 909 -19.24 -28.63 -6.57
C ASP A 909 -20.18 -28.04 -5.51
N ARG A 910 -20.83 -26.90 -5.79
CA ARG A 910 -21.68 -26.16 -4.83
C ARG A 910 -23.15 -26.45 -5.09
N LYS A 911 -23.86 -26.84 -4.03
CA LYS A 911 -25.27 -27.23 -4.07
C LYS A 911 -26.13 -26.22 -3.33
N TYR A 912 -27.06 -25.61 -4.07
CA TYR A 912 -27.99 -24.59 -3.61
C TYR A 912 -29.44 -25.08 -3.71
N GLN A 913 -30.35 -24.40 -3.02
CA GLN A 913 -31.79 -24.59 -3.15
C GLN A 913 -32.48 -23.30 -3.61
N VAL A 914 -33.59 -23.41 -4.33
CA VAL A 914 -34.41 -22.26 -4.72
C VAL A 914 -34.75 -21.40 -3.50
N GLY A 915 -34.56 -20.08 -3.62
CA GLY A 915 -34.78 -19.11 -2.55
C GLY A 915 -33.56 -18.80 -1.67
N GLU A 916 -32.45 -19.52 -1.85
CA GLU A 916 -31.19 -19.20 -1.19
C GLU A 916 -30.49 -17.97 -1.80
N ARG A 917 -29.69 -17.25 -0.99
CA ARG A 917 -28.97 -16.04 -1.43
C ARG A 917 -27.75 -16.39 -2.28
N GLY A 918 -27.56 -15.66 -3.37
CA GLY A 918 -26.40 -15.77 -4.27
C GLY A 918 -25.11 -15.13 -3.76
N ILE A 919 -25.04 -14.75 -2.47
CA ILE A 919 -23.93 -13.98 -1.87
C ILE A 919 -22.55 -14.64 -2.00
N VAL A 920 -22.50 -15.96 -2.22
CA VAL A 920 -21.24 -16.70 -2.38
C VAL A 920 -20.67 -16.54 -3.78
N GLU A 921 -21.54 -16.35 -4.77
CA GLU A 921 -21.17 -16.18 -6.17
C GLU A 921 -20.94 -14.69 -6.48
N MET A 922 -20.14 -14.39 -7.51
CA MET A 922 -19.79 -13.02 -7.95
C MET A 922 -20.41 -12.75 -9.32
N CYS A 923 -20.81 -11.49 -9.61
CA CYS A 923 -21.57 -11.20 -10.85
C CYS A 923 -20.82 -11.60 -12.13
N ASN A 924 -19.50 -11.40 -12.17
CA ASN A 924 -18.66 -11.72 -13.31
C ASN A 924 -18.43 -13.24 -13.47
N LEU A 925 -18.16 -13.95 -12.37
CA LEU A 925 -17.82 -15.38 -12.43
C LEU A 925 -19.03 -16.29 -12.52
N PHE A 926 -20.16 -15.91 -11.94
CA PHE A 926 -21.34 -16.77 -11.91
C PHE A 926 -21.86 -17.07 -13.32
N CYS A 927 -21.97 -16.03 -14.15
CA CYS A 927 -22.48 -16.14 -15.51
C CYS A 927 -21.59 -17.06 -16.37
N ALA A 928 -20.28 -16.95 -16.23
CA ALA A 928 -19.32 -17.83 -16.89
C ALA A 928 -19.48 -19.30 -16.50
N LYS A 929 -19.76 -19.59 -15.21
CA LYS A 929 -20.00 -20.95 -14.71
C LYS A 929 -21.29 -21.58 -15.24
N VAL A 930 -22.37 -20.80 -15.34
CA VAL A 930 -23.65 -21.31 -15.88
C VAL A 930 -23.57 -21.49 -17.40
N GLY A 931 -22.83 -20.62 -18.09
CA GLY A 931 -22.45 -20.82 -19.48
C GLY A 931 -23.55 -20.46 -20.49
N ARG A 932 -23.69 -21.27 -21.54
CA ARG A 932 -24.51 -20.97 -22.74
C ARG A 932 -25.98 -20.76 -22.40
N GLY A 933 -26.60 -19.73 -22.99
CA GLY A 933 -28.06 -19.54 -23.00
C GLY A 933 -28.71 -19.35 -21.64
N HIS A 934 -27.94 -19.00 -20.61
CA HIS A 934 -28.48 -18.78 -19.27
C HIS A 934 -29.34 -17.50 -19.23
N ALA A 935 -30.35 -17.54 -18.37
CA ALA A 935 -31.30 -16.45 -18.20
C ALA A 935 -31.09 -15.74 -16.86
N HIS A 936 -31.38 -14.44 -16.85
CA HIS A 936 -31.53 -13.63 -15.64
C HIS A 936 -33.00 -13.30 -15.43
N TYR A 937 -33.39 -13.11 -14.18
CA TYR A 937 -34.77 -12.78 -13.81
C TYR A 937 -34.82 -11.37 -13.21
N LEU A 938 -35.63 -10.48 -13.80
CA LEU A 938 -35.86 -9.11 -13.34
C LEU A 938 -37.32 -8.93 -12.90
N SER A 939 -37.63 -8.05 -11.96
CA SER A 939 -39.01 -7.85 -11.51
C SER A 939 -39.88 -7.27 -12.64
N CYS A 940 -41.03 -7.89 -12.88
CA CYS A 940 -42.00 -7.46 -13.91
C CYS A 940 -42.69 -6.17 -13.45
N GLU A 941 -42.62 -5.08 -14.22
CA GLU A 941 -43.32 -3.80 -13.90
C GLU A 941 -44.74 -3.72 -14.48
N SER A 942 -45.16 -4.74 -15.25
CA SER A 942 -46.47 -4.79 -15.91
C SER A 942 -47.61 -5.08 -14.93
N ILE A 943 -48.68 -4.28 -14.99
CA ILE A 943 -49.94 -4.49 -14.22
C ILE A 943 -50.76 -5.67 -14.78
N LYS A 944 -50.41 -6.19 -15.97
CA LYS A 944 -51.16 -7.27 -16.64
C LYS A 944 -50.38 -8.59 -16.61
N ASP A 945 -50.95 -9.58 -15.92
CA ASP A 945 -50.41 -10.91 -15.60
C ASP A 945 -50.08 -11.82 -16.81
N GLU A 946 -50.43 -11.44 -18.04
CA GLU A 946 -50.44 -12.36 -19.19
C GLU A 946 -49.07 -12.60 -19.85
N LYS A 947 -47.99 -11.92 -19.42
CA LYS A 947 -46.65 -12.05 -20.03
C LYS A 947 -45.48 -12.37 -19.07
N CYS A 948 -45.68 -12.36 -17.75
CA CYS A 948 -44.59 -12.66 -16.81
C CYS A 948 -44.41 -14.19 -16.67
N VAL A 949 -43.16 -14.69 -16.60
CA VAL A 949 -42.85 -16.13 -16.78
C VAL A 949 -43.03 -16.96 -15.50
N TYR A 950 -42.87 -16.35 -14.31
CA TYR A 950 -42.99 -17.01 -13.02
C TYR A 950 -44.11 -16.42 -12.15
N THR A 951 -44.98 -17.28 -11.62
CA THR A 951 -46.16 -16.90 -10.81
C THR A 951 -46.12 -17.42 -9.37
N SER A 952 -45.02 -18.04 -8.93
CA SER A 952 -44.82 -18.56 -7.58
C SER A 952 -44.49 -17.47 -6.54
N GLY A 953 -45.27 -16.38 -6.52
CA GLY A 953 -45.23 -15.34 -5.48
C GLY A 953 -44.41 -14.07 -5.78
N ARG A 954 -43.66 -14.01 -6.89
CA ARG A 954 -43.06 -12.76 -7.43
C ARG A 954 -43.12 -12.80 -8.96
N GLN A 955 -43.70 -11.77 -9.57
CA GLN A 955 -43.77 -11.64 -11.03
C GLN A 955 -42.41 -11.20 -11.56
N MET A 956 -41.79 -12.04 -12.38
CA MET A 956 -40.46 -11.78 -12.94
C MET A 956 -40.45 -11.97 -14.46
N ASP A 957 -39.73 -11.11 -15.14
CA ASP A 957 -39.37 -11.22 -16.56
C ASP A 957 -38.09 -12.04 -16.70
N GLU A 958 -38.09 -12.95 -17.66
CA GLU A 958 -36.92 -13.74 -18.04
C GLU A 958 -36.17 -12.99 -19.15
N LEU A 959 -34.91 -12.62 -18.90
CA LEU A 959 -34.07 -11.85 -19.82
C LEU A 959 -32.78 -12.61 -20.15
N LEU A 960 -32.33 -12.53 -21.40
CA LEU A 960 -30.99 -12.97 -21.78
C LEU A 960 -29.93 -12.06 -21.17
N HIS A 961 -28.73 -12.59 -20.95
CA HIS A 961 -27.61 -11.89 -20.30
C HIS A 961 -27.39 -10.44 -20.77
N ALA A 962 -27.26 -10.22 -22.08
CA ALA A 962 -27.02 -8.88 -22.64
C ALA A 962 -28.21 -7.92 -22.43
N GLN A 963 -29.44 -8.44 -22.50
CA GLN A 963 -30.65 -7.65 -22.26
C GLN A 963 -30.79 -7.29 -20.79
N PHE A 964 -30.40 -8.19 -19.88
CA PHE A 964 -30.42 -7.94 -18.44
C PHE A 964 -29.54 -6.77 -18.04
N TRP A 965 -28.26 -6.76 -18.45
CA TRP A 965 -27.32 -5.67 -18.12
C TRP A 965 -27.78 -4.33 -18.70
N THR A 966 -28.28 -4.34 -19.93
CA THR A 966 -28.86 -3.16 -20.58
C THR A 966 -30.09 -2.65 -19.82
N ALA A 967 -30.99 -3.55 -19.38
CA ALA A 967 -32.22 -3.19 -18.69
C ALA A 967 -31.98 -2.60 -17.29
N ILE A 968 -30.91 -3.01 -16.60
CA ILE A 968 -30.55 -2.41 -15.31
C ILE A 968 -29.68 -1.16 -15.44
N GLU A 969 -29.28 -0.78 -16.65
CA GLU A 969 -28.41 0.36 -16.98
C GLU A 969 -26.96 0.21 -16.44
N TRP A 970 -26.42 -1.01 -16.43
CA TRP A 970 -25.03 -1.30 -16.03
C TRP A 970 -24.23 -1.93 -17.17
N GLU A 971 -22.93 -1.65 -17.20
CA GLU A 971 -21.99 -2.32 -18.08
C GLU A 971 -21.87 -3.81 -17.71
N ASP A 972 -21.73 -4.64 -18.74
CA ASP A 972 -21.60 -6.09 -18.60
C ASP A 972 -20.17 -6.44 -18.12
N PRO A 973 -20.00 -7.14 -16.99
CA PRO A 973 -18.69 -7.48 -16.46
C PRO A 973 -17.97 -8.63 -17.16
N CYS A 974 -18.59 -9.30 -18.15
CA CYS A 974 -18.04 -10.47 -18.82
C CYS A 974 -17.33 -10.10 -20.13
N SER A 975 -16.34 -10.90 -20.55
CA SER A 975 -15.57 -10.62 -21.76
C SER A 975 -16.42 -10.71 -23.03
N GLU A 976 -15.96 -10.12 -24.14
CA GLU A 976 -16.67 -10.23 -25.42
C GLU A 976 -16.81 -11.68 -25.90
N GLU A 977 -15.78 -12.50 -25.65
CA GLU A 977 -15.76 -13.93 -25.97
C GLU A 977 -16.82 -14.70 -25.16
N GLU A 978 -16.90 -14.44 -23.86
CA GLU A 978 -17.89 -15.03 -22.95
C GLU A 978 -19.32 -14.62 -23.33
N ARG A 979 -19.54 -13.33 -23.60
CA ARG A 979 -20.84 -12.80 -24.05
C ARG A 979 -21.29 -13.45 -25.35
N GLY A 980 -20.36 -13.68 -26.28
CA GLY A 980 -20.61 -14.43 -27.50
C GLY A 980 -21.04 -15.88 -27.26
N VAL A 981 -20.58 -16.52 -26.18
CA VAL A 981 -21.00 -17.86 -25.76
C VAL A 981 -22.34 -17.84 -25.03
N PHE A 982 -22.60 -16.84 -24.18
CA PHE A 982 -23.87 -16.71 -23.45
C PHE A 982 -25.04 -16.47 -24.39
N ALA A 983 -24.79 -15.73 -25.47
CA ALA A 983 -25.75 -15.49 -26.54
C ALA A 983 -26.10 -16.75 -27.35
N LYS A 984 -25.43 -17.89 -27.14
CA LYS A 984 -25.68 -19.15 -27.87
C LYS A 984 -26.63 -20.06 -27.11
N CYS A 985 -27.37 -20.88 -27.84
CA CYS A 985 -28.28 -21.87 -27.28
C CYS A 985 -27.56 -22.89 -26.37
N ALA A 986 -28.19 -23.18 -25.22
CA ALA A 986 -27.69 -24.11 -24.20
C ALA A 986 -27.82 -25.60 -24.60
N PHE A 987 -28.52 -25.89 -25.70
CA PHE A 987 -28.79 -27.27 -26.11
C PHE A 987 -27.50 -28.00 -26.51
N GLN A 988 -27.25 -29.13 -25.85
CA GLN A 988 -26.12 -30.00 -26.16
C GLN A 988 -26.58 -31.17 -27.04
N CYS A 989 -25.81 -31.44 -28.09
CA CYS A 989 -26.05 -32.58 -28.96
C CYS A 989 -25.63 -33.87 -28.25
N ASN A 990 -26.59 -34.76 -28.02
CA ASN A 990 -26.37 -36.07 -27.39
C ASN A 990 -25.98 -37.17 -28.40
N ALA A 991 -25.42 -36.79 -29.55
CA ALA A 991 -25.00 -37.77 -30.55
C ALA A 991 -23.80 -38.60 -30.05
N PRO A 992 -23.78 -39.93 -30.21
CA PRO A 992 -22.72 -40.81 -29.70
C PRO A 992 -21.31 -40.49 -30.24
N GLU A 993 -21.23 -39.79 -31.37
CA GLU A 993 -19.99 -39.34 -32.02
C GLU A 993 -19.24 -38.29 -31.17
N HIS A 994 -19.93 -37.59 -30.27
CA HIS A 994 -19.36 -36.57 -29.39
C HIS A 994 -18.94 -37.11 -28.01
N GLU A 995 -19.22 -38.38 -27.68
CA GLU A 995 -18.75 -39.02 -26.44
C GLU A 995 -17.27 -39.46 -26.50
N ALA A 996 -16.72 -39.70 -27.71
CA ALA A 996 -15.36 -40.24 -27.87
C ALA A 996 -14.23 -39.21 -27.65
N ASP A 997 -14.48 -37.92 -27.91
CA ASP A 997 -13.44 -36.86 -27.96
C ASP A 997 -13.43 -35.91 -26.74
N LYS A 998 -14.25 -36.15 -25.71
CA LYS A 998 -14.40 -35.28 -24.51
C LYS A 998 -14.70 -33.79 -24.78
N LYS A 999 -15.00 -33.38 -26.01
CA LYS A 999 -15.48 -32.02 -26.35
C LYS A 999 -17.01 -32.04 -26.48
N LEU A 1000 -17.70 -31.26 -25.65
CA LEU A 1000 -19.16 -31.13 -25.72
C LEU A 1000 -19.53 -30.39 -27.02
N SER A 1001 -20.32 -31.00 -27.90
CA SER A 1001 -20.86 -30.33 -29.08
C SER A 1001 -22.21 -29.68 -28.77
N CYS A 1002 -22.24 -28.34 -28.76
CA CYS A 1002 -23.43 -27.55 -28.42
C CYS A 1002 -24.00 -26.81 -29.64
N CYS A 1003 -25.28 -26.46 -29.59
CA CYS A 1003 -25.96 -25.69 -30.62
C CYS A 1003 -25.21 -24.36 -30.91
N VAL A 1004 -25.12 -23.98 -32.18
CA VAL A 1004 -24.40 -22.79 -32.63
C VAL A 1004 -25.32 -21.59 -32.90
N LEU A 1005 -26.64 -21.78 -32.81
CA LEU A 1005 -27.65 -20.74 -32.96
C LEU A 1005 -27.77 -19.89 -31.69
N ASP A 1006 -28.40 -18.73 -31.83
CA ASP A 1006 -28.58 -17.77 -30.74
C ASP A 1006 -29.56 -18.29 -29.67
N ALA A 1007 -29.39 -17.88 -28.42
CA ALA A 1007 -30.23 -18.30 -27.31
C ALA A 1007 -31.69 -17.88 -27.54
N TRP A 1008 -32.62 -18.77 -27.15
CA TRP A 1008 -34.06 -18.62 -27.39
C TRP A 1008 -34.46 -18.46 -28.86
N HIS A 1009 -33.62 -18.92 -29.78
CA HIS A 1009 -34.08 -19.19 -31.14
C HIS A 1009 -35.33 -20.09 -31.07
N GLU A 1010 -36.32 -19.82 -31.91
CA GLU A 1010 -37.37 -20.81 -32.14
C GLU A 1010 -36.66 -22.10 -32.56
N PRO A 1011 -37.10 -23.28 -32.07
CA PRO A 1011 -36.56 -24.53 -32.57
C PRO A 1011 -36.62 -24.44 -34.08
N GLU A 1012 -35.45 -24.38 -34.73
CA GLU A 1012 -35.38 -24.72 -36.12
C GLU A 1012 -35.69 -26.21 -36.14
N PHE A 1013 -36.98 -26.54 -36.17
CA PHE A 1013 -37.42 -27.33 -37.29
C PHE A 1013 -36.96 -26.52 -38.49
N LYS A 1014 -35.74 -26.82 -38.94
CA LYS A 1014 -35.68 -27.14 -40.35
C LYS A 1014 -36.85 -28.10 -40.52
N ALA A 1015 -37.92 -27.59 -41.12
CA ALA A 1015 -38.38 -28.26 -42.29
C ALA A 1015 -37.09 -28.48 -43.12
N GLU A 1016 -36.38 -29.57 -42.82
CA GLU A 1016 -35.99 -30.41 -43.91
C GLU A 1016 -37.34 -30.66 -44.57
N GLU A 1017 -37.65 -29.84 -45.58
CA GLU A 1017 -38.50 -30.28 -46.67
C GLU A 1017 -38.07 -31.72 -46.90
N GLY A 1018 -38.95 -32.66 -46.54
CA GLY A 1018 -38.54 -33.98 -46.05
C GLY A 1018 -37.30 -34.54 -46.74
N ASP A 1019 -36.16 -34.52 -46.06
CA ASP A 1019 -34.96 -35.20 -46.55
C ASP A 1019 -35.04 -36.67 -46.11
N ASP A 1020 -36.15 -37.33 -46.49
CA ASP A 1020 -36.15 -38.77 -46.56
C ASP A 1020 -35.18 -39.18 -47.69
N GLY A 1021 -34.54 -40.34 -47.57
CA GLY A 1021 -33.62 -40.83 -48.63
C GLY A 1021 -34.31 -40.96 -50.00
N PHE A 1022 -35.64 -40.89 -50.02
CA PHE A 1022 -36.49 -40.93 -51.20
C PHE A 1022 -36.52 -39.62 -51.98
N ALA A 1023 -36.64 -38.45 -51.34
CA ALA A 1023 -36.62 -37.16 -52.02
C ALA A 1023 -35.32 -36.97 -52.83
N PHE A 1024 -34.18 -37.38 -52.26
CA PHE A 1024 -32.90 -37.35 -52.98
C PHE A 1024 -32.83 -38.35 -54.13
N PHE A 1025 -33.24 -39.60 -53.91
CA PHE A 1025 -33.26 -40.60 -54.97
C PHE A 1025 -34.18 -40.16 -56.12
N GLY A 1026 -35.37 -39.67 -55.79
CA GLY A 1026 -36.36 -39.24 -56.76
C GLY A 1026 -35.92 -38.01 -57.55
N ASN A 1027 -35.34 -36.99 -56.92
CA ASN A 1027 -34.82 -35.81 -57.62
C ASN A 1027 -33.66 -36.15 -58.57
N ASN A 1028 -32.76 -37.05 -58.16
CA ASN A 1028 -31.71 -37.55 -59.05
C ASN A 1028 -32.28 -38.37 -60.21
N ARG A 1029 -33.28 -39.21 -59.94
CA ARG A 1029 -33.91 -40.05 -60.97
C ARG A 1029 -34.73 -39.26 -61.98
N LEU A 1030 -35.40 -38.18 -61.55
CA LEU A 1030 -36.02 -37.21 -62.46
C LEU A 1030 -34.98 -36.58 -63.39
N SER A 1031 -33.83 -36.20 -62.85
CA SER A 1031 -32.72 -35.63 -63.64
C SER A 1031 -32.15 -36.62 -64.67
N ASP A 1032 -32.26 -37.93 -64.41
CA ASP A 1032 -31.83 -39.03 -65.29
C ASP A 1032 -32.96 -39.59 -66.18
N GLY A 1033 -34.09 -38.88 -66.31
CA GLY A 1033 -35.17 -39.21 -67.25
C GLY A 1033 -36.23 -40.20 -66.72
N GLY A 1034 -36.42 -40.28 -65.40
CA GLY A 1034 -37.42 -41.15 -64.74
C GLY A 1034 -38.82 -40.54 -64.59
N GLU A 1035 -39.24 -39.60 -65.46
CA GLU A 1035 -40.54 -38.92 -65.35
C GLU A 1035 -41.74 -39.89 -65.47
N ASP A 1036 -41.55 -41.00 -66.20
CA ASP A 1036 -42.54 -42.06 -66.40
C ASP A 1036 -42.40 -43.24 -65.41
N ASP A 1037 -41.50 -43.15 -64.42
CA ASP A 1037 -41.33 -44.19 -63.41
C ASP A 1037 -42.50 -44.14 -62.40
N LEU A 1038 -42.92 -45.32 -61.94
CA LEU A 1038 -43.93 -45.47 -60.89
C LEU A 1038 -43.26 -45.81 -59.56
N ILE A 1039 -43.74 -45.20 -58.49
CA ILE A 1039 -43.23 -45.36 -57.13
C ILE A 1039 -44.34 -45.90 -56.23
N SER A 1040 -43.96 -46.88 -55.42
CA SER A 1040 -44.75 -47.32 -54.28
C SER A 1040 -43.91 -47.13 -53.03
N TYR A 1041 -44.46 -46.43 -52.03
CA TYR A 1041 -43.75 -46.07 -50.81
C TYR A 1041 -44.35 -46.80 -49.62
N ILE A 1042 -43.52 -47.47 -48.83
CA ILE A 1042 -43.93 -48.29 -47.70
C ILE A 1042 -43.19 -47.82 -46.44
N THR A 1043 -43.94 -47.45 -45.40
CA THR A 1043 -43.39 -47.24 -44.07
C THR A 1043 -43.58 -48.49 -43.22
N PHE A 1044 -42.62 -48.82 -42.38
CA PHE A 1044 -42.73 -49.95 -41.47
C PHE A 1044 -42.09 -49.68 -40.11
N ASP A 1045 -42.75 -50.18 -39.07
CA ASP A 1045 -42.28 -50.25 -37.70
C ASP A 1045 -42.49 -51.68 -37.17
N SER A 1046 -43.38 -51.89 -36.20
CA SER A 1046 -43.92 -53.21 -35.83
C SER A 1046 -45.01 -53.71 -36.79
N ALA A 1047 -45.56 -52.82 -37.62
CA ALA A 1047 -46.46 -53.13 -38.73
C ALA A 1047 -45.98 -52.41 -40.02
N SER A 1048 -46.60 -52.70 -41.17
CA SER A 1048 -46.28 -52.05 -42.45
C SER A 1048 -47.48 -51.30 -43.00
N HIS A 1049 -47.26 -50.12 -43.57
CA HIS A 1049 -48.26 -49.30 -44.24
C HIS A 1049 -47.78 -48.91 -45.64
N ILE A 1050 -48.57 -49.25 -46.66
CA ILE A 1050 -48.35 -48.77 -48.03
C ILE A 1050 -48.91 -47.34 -48.10
N VAL A 1051 -48.03 -46.35 -48.16
CA VAL A 1051 -48.37 -44.91 -48.18
C VAL A 1051 -48.90 -44.51 -49.55
N CYS A 1052 -48.27 -45.02 -50.61
CA CYS A 1052 -48.75 -44.91 -51.98
C CYS A 1052 -48.35 -46.17 -52.77
N GLU A 1053 -49.11 -46.50 -53.80
CA GLU A 1053 -48.83 -47.64 -54.68
C GLU A 1053 -48.99 -47.21 -56.14
N GLY A 1054 -47.90 -47.29 -56.90
CA GLY A 1054 -47.90 -47.03 -58.34
C GLY A 1054 -48.15 -45.57 -58.75
N GLU A 1055 -47.73 -44.60 -57.94
CA GLU A 1055 -47.83 -43.17 -58.26
C GLU A 1055 -46.68 -42.72 -59.15
N SER A 1056 -46.89 -41.71 -60.01
CA SER A 1056 -45.79 -41.19 -60.83
C SER A 1056 -44.71 -40.53 -59.95
N LEU A 1057 -43.44 -40.68 -60.33
CA LEU A 1057 -42.33 -40.14 -59.55
C LEU A 1057 -42.47 -38.63 -59.22
N PRO A 1058 -42.89 -37.73 -60.13
CA PRO A 1058 -43.10 -36.32 -59.81
C PRO A 1058 -44.20 -36.05 -58.78
N GLU A 1059 -45.26 -36.87 -58.76
CA GLU A 1059 -46.35 -36.72 -57.80
C GLU A 1059 -46.00 -37.35 -56.45
N ALA A 1060 -45.30 -38.49 -56.46
CA ALA A 1060 -44.80 -39.13 -55.25
C ALA A 1060 -43.84 -38.22 -54.47
N LEU A 1061 -43.00 -37.43 -55.13
CA LEU A 1061 -42.09 -36.46 -54.49
C LEU A 1061 -42.80 -35.30 -53.79
N LYS A 1062 -44.07 -35.05 -54.10
CA LYS A 1062 -44.88 -34.00 -53.43
C LYS A 1062 -45.63 -34.53 -52.21
N MET A 1063 -45.63 -35.85 -52.01
CA MET A 1063 -46.36 -36.49 -50.91
C MET A 1063 -45.58 -36.38 -49.61
N SER A 1064 -46.28 -36.08 -48.50
CA SER A 1064 -45.69 -36.14 -47.17
C SER A 1064 -45.77 -37.56 -46.61
N VAL A 1065 -44.63 -38.10 -46.19
CA VAL A 1065 -44.55 -39.44 -45.62
C VAL A 1065 -44.88 -39.39 -44.12
N PRO A 1066 -45.89 -40.14 -43.64
CA PRO A 1066 -46.23 -40.16 -42.22
C PRO A 1066 -45.21 -40.97 -41.40
N PHE A 1067 -44.60 -40.35 -40.40
CA PHE A 1067 -43.77 -41.05 -39.42
C PHE A 1067 -44.64 -41.67 -38.32
N THR A 1068 -44.48 -42.99 -38.11
CA THR A 1068 -45.11 -43.73 -37.00
C THR A 1068 -44.01 -44.39 -36.17
N GLY A 1069 -44.16 -44.35 -34.84
CA GLY A 1069 -43.16 -44.86 -33.91
C GLY A 1069 -43.56 -46.24 -33.35
N GLY A 1070 -42.63 -47.19 -33.39
CA GLY A 1070 -42.79 -48.56 -32.90
C GLY A 1070 -41.45 -49.31 -32.89
N GLY A 1071 -41.46 -50.62 -32.59
CA GLY A 1071 -40.31 -51.50 -32.83
C GLY A 1071 -39.98 -51.63 -34.32
N THR A 1072 -39.00 -52.45 -34.71
CA THR A 1072 -38.58 -52.57 -36.13
C THR A 1072 -38.74 -54.01 -36.61
N SER A 1073 -39.65 -54.26 -37.56
CA SER A 1073 -39.95 -55.57 -38.11
C SER A 1073 -39.69 -55.62 -39.62
N TYR A 1074 -38.61 -56.29 -40.03
CA TYR A 1074 -38.27 -56.46 -41.44
C TYR A 1074 -39.24 -57.37 -42.16
N ARG A 1075 -39.80 -58.39 -41.50
CA ARG A 1075 -40.84 -59.24 -42.10
C ARG A 1075 -42.03 -58.41 -42.56
N GLU A 1076 -42.52 -57.49 -41.73
CA GLU A 1076 -43.74 -56.74 -42.07
C GLU A 1076 -43.48 -55.78 -43.24
N GLY A 1077 -42.37 -55.03 -43.22
CA GLY A 1077 -41.98 -54.16 -44.34
C GLY A 1077 -41.78 -54.93 -45.64
N LEU A 1078 -41.03 -56.05 -45.62
CA LEU A 1078 -40.81 -56.87 -46.80
C LEU A 1078 -42.08 -57.60 -47.26
N ARG A 1079 -43.04 -57.88 -46.38
CA ARG A 1079 -44.33 -58.48 -46.78
C ARG A 1079 -45.15 -57.50 -47.61
N ALA A 1080 -45.25 -56.25 -47.16
CA ALA A 1080 -45.91 -55.22 -47.94
C ALA A 1080 -45.19 -54.99 -49.29
N ALA A 1081 -43.86 -55.03 -49.31
CA ALA A 1081 -43.10 -54.93 -50.56
C ALA A 1081 -43.38 -56.10 -51.51
N ASP A 1082 -43.46 -57.33 -51.01
CA ASP A 1082 -43.84 -58.51 -51.80
C ASP A 1082 -45.26 -58.39 -52.35
N GLU A 1083 -46.20 -57.89 -51.55
CA GLU A 1083 -47.59 -57.63 -51.99
C GLU A 1083 -47.64 -56.62 -53.14
N VAL A 1084 -46.90 -55.51 -53.05
CA VAL A 1084 -46.82 -54.51 -54.13
C VAL A 1084 -46.15 -55.09 -55.38
N LEU A 1085 -44.99 -55.73 -55.22
CA LEU A 1085 -44.27 -56.34 -56.34
C LEU A 1085 -45.12 -57.39 -57.06
N SER A 1086 -45.92 -58.17 -56.34
CA SER A 1086 -46.79 -59.19 -56.93
C SER A 1086 -47.84 -58.63 -57.89
N ARG A 1087 -48.18 -57.34 -57.75
CA ARG A 1087 -49.17 -56.63 -58.58
C ARG A 1087 -48.55 -55.88 -59.76
N ASN A 1088 -47.22 -55.89 -59.91
CA ASN A 1088 -46.53 -55.19 -60.99
C ASN A 1088 -46.80 -55.80 -62.38
N ASN A 1089 -46.96 -54.94 -63.39
CA ASN A 1089 -46.97 -55.36 -64.80
C ASN A 1089 -45.53 -55.51 -65.33
N PHE A 1090 -44.96 -56.70 -65.16
CA PHE A 1090 -43.57 -57.00 -65.55
C PHE A 1090 -43.30 -56.98 -67.06
N GLU A 1091 -44.32 -56.83 -67.92
CA GLU A 1091 -44.12 -56.60 -69.37
C GLU A 1091 -43.81 -55.14 -69.70
N GLU A 1092 -44.28 -54.21 -68.85
CA GLU A 1092 -44.19 -52.77 -69.07
C GLU A 1092 -43.14 -52.11 -68.17
N PHE A 1093 -43.01 -52.57 -66.92
CA PHE A 1093 -42.11 -51.99 -65.93
C PHE A 1093 -41.16 -53.02 -65.33
N LYS A 1094 -39.87 -52.66 -65.28
CA LYS A 1094 -38.88 -53.40 -64.49
C LYS A 1094 -39.01 -53.05 -63.01
N SER A 1095 -38.75 -53.99 -62.12
CA SER A 1095 -38.91 -53.76 -60.68
C SER A 1095 -37.60 -53.39 -59.99
N VAL A 1096 -37.68 -52.40 -59.11
CA VAL A 1096 -36.60 -52.03 -58.18
C VAL A 1096 -37.15 -52.05 -56.76
N LEU A 1097 -36.40 -52.61 -55.82
CA LEU A 1097 -36.71 -52.58 -54.39
C LEU A 1097 -35.59 -51.85 -53.64
N ILE A 1098 -35.91 -50.78 -52.92
CA ILE A 1098 -34.95 -50.03 -52.12
C ILE A 1098 -35.35 -50.12 -50.65
N PHE A 1099 -34.57 -50.80 -49.84
CA PHE A 1099 -34.89 -51.05 -48.43
C PHE A 1099 -34.04 -50.18 -47.51
N PHE A 1100 -34.66 -49.27 -46.77
CA PHE A 1100 -34.01 -48.36 -45.84
C PHE A 1100 -34.13 -48.81 -44.37
N SER A 1101 -33.02 -48.87 -43.61
CA SER A 1101 -33.06 -49.14 -42.17
C SER A 1101 -31.74 -48.80 -41.45
N ASP A 1102 -31.77 -48.65 -40.12
CA ASP A 1102 -30.60 -48.46 -39.25
C ASP A 1102 -29.95 -49.79 -38.77
N GLY A 1103 -30.52 -50.94 -39.15
CA GLY A 1103 -29.95 -52.27 -38.90
C GLY A 1103 -30.37 -52.94 -37.58
N ARG A 1104 -31.45 -52.50 -36.91
CA ARG A 1104 -31.88 -53.04 -35.62
C ARG A 1104 -33.29 -53.67 -35.60
N PRO A 1105 -33.58 -54.69 -36.43
CA PRO A 1105 -34.88 -55.35 -36.37
C PRO A 1105 -35.01 -56.31 -35.19
N ASP A 1106 -36.23 -56.47 -34.71
CA ASP A 1106 -36.61 -57.46 -33.70
C ASP A 1106 -36.71 -58.89 -34.30
N ASP A 1107 -36.70 -59.02 -35.63
CA ASP A 1107 -37.10 -60.24 -36.35
C ASP A 1107 -36.15 -60.66 -37.50
N ILE A 1108 -34.83 -60.53 -37.30
CA ILE A 1108 -33.79 -60.78 -38.33
C ILE A 1108 -34.02 -62.07 -39.14
N GLY A 1109 -34.30 -63.19 -38.47
CA GLY A 1109 -34.44 -64.49 -39.13
C GLY A 1109 -35.60 -64.53 -40.11
N SER A 1110 -36.74 -63.95 -39.73
CA SER A 1110 -37.92 -63.90 -40.58
C SER A 1110 -37.81 -62.92 -41.73
N GLY A 1111 -37.24 -61.74 -41.48
CA GLY A 1111 -36.95 -60.77 -42.54
C GLY A 1111 -36.06 -61.37 -43.63
N VAL A 1112 -35.00 -62.10 -43.23
CA VAL A 1112 -34.10 -62.78 -44.18
C VAL A 1112 -34.81 -63.86 -44.99
N THR A 1113 -35.69 -64.68 -44.38
CA THR A 1113 -36.46 -65.68 -45.12
C THR A 1113 -37.36 -65.05 -46.18
N LEU A 1114 -37.98 -63.91 -45.87
CA LEU A 1114 -38.86 -63.22 -46.81
C LEU A 1114 -38.07 -62.53 -47.93
N ALA A 1115 -36.91 -61.97 -47.62
CA ALA A 1115 -35.94 -61.49 -48.61
C ALA A 1115 -35.53 -62.58 -49.63
N GLN A 1116 -35.23 -63.80 -49.15
CA GLN A 1116 -34.94 -64.95 -50.02
C GLN A 1116 -36.15 -65.32 -50.90
N HIS A 1117 -37.37 -65.24 -50.34
CA HIS A 1117 -38.60 -65.48 -51.09
C HIS A 1117 -38.76 -64.48 -52.23
N ILE A 1118 -38.71 -63.17 -51.94
CA ILE A 1118 -38.81 -62.09 -52.94
C ILE A 1118 -37.81 -62.29 -54.07
N ARG A 1119 -36.54 -62.59 -53.74
CA ARG A 1119 -35.53 -62.89 -54.76
C ARG A 1119 -35.92 -64.09 -55.62
N SER A 1120 -36.29 -65.21 -55.01
CA SER A 1120 -36.64 -66.43 -55.74
C SER A 1120 -37.84 -66.24 -56.66
N THR A 1121 -38.79 -65.38 -56.26
CA THR A 1121 -40.03 -65.11 -56.99
C THR A 1121 -39.80 -64.14 -58.15
N TYR A 1122 -39.08 -63.04 -57.94
CA TYR A 1122 -38.99 -61.94 -58.90
C TYR A 1122 -37.64 -61.79 -59.63
N ALA A 1123 -36.60 -62.55 -59.28
CA ALA A 1123 -35.31 -62.48 -59.99
C ALA A 1123 -35.44 -62.80 -61.50
N LYS A 1124 -36.40 -63.64 -61.89
CA LYS A 1124 -36.71 -63.94 -63.30
C LYS A 1124 -37.23 -62.72 -64.10
N TYR A 1125 -37.65 -61.65 -63.39
CA TYR A 1125 -38.12 -60.39 -63.97
C TYR A 1125 -37.08 -59.26 -63.82
N ASP A 1126 -35.80 -59.58 -63.62
CA ASP A 1126 -34.70 -58.60 -63.50
C ASP A 1126 -34.86 -57.63 -62.30
N LEU A 1127 -35.40 -58.13 -61.17
CA LEU A 1127 -35.53 -57.35 -59.93
C LEU A 1127 -34.16 -56.85 -59.45
N LYS A 1128 -34.02 -55.53 -59.31
CA LYS A 1128 -32.85 -54.90 -58.68
C LYS A 1128 -33.17 -54.53 -57.24
N ALA A 1129 -32.42 -55.07 -56.29
CA ALA A 1129 -32.60 -54.75 -54.87
C ALA A 1129 -31.42 -53.92 -54.34
N PHE A 1130 -31.73 -52.91 -53.53
CA PHE A 1130 -30.75 -52.07 -52.84
C PHE A 1130 -31.12 -52.03 -51.36
N VAL A 1131 -30.15 -52.27 -50.48
CA VAL A 1131 -30.34 -52.14 -49.03
C VAL A 1131 -29.46 -51.02 -48.54
N VAL A 1132 -30.07 -49.99 -47.97
CA VAL A 1132 -29.40 -48.76 -47.58
C VAL A 1132 -29.44 -48.62 -46.07
N GLY A 1133 -28.25 -48.67 -45.46
CA GLY A 1133 -28.04 -48.54 -44.03
C GLY A 1133 -27.71 -47.11 -43.62
N PHE A 1134 -28.48 -46.54 -42.68
CA PHE A 1134 -28.19 -45.22 -42.09
C PHE A 1134 -27.43 -45.36 -40.76
N GLY A 1135 -26.37 -44.57 -40.58
CA GLY A 1135 -25.58 -44.52 -39.33
C GLY A 1135 -24.41 -45.51 -39.25
N ARG A 1136 -23.87 -45.73 -38.03
CA ARG A 1136 -22.59 -46.45 -37.81
C ARG A 1136 -22.67 -47.75 -36.99
N VAL A 1137 -23.85 -48.33 -36.72
CA VAL A 1137 -23.98 -49.47 -35.79
C VAL A 1137 -24.61 -50.71 -36.43
N LYS A 1138 -23.97 -51.89 -36.29
CA LYS A 1138 -24.44 -53.25 -36.66
C LYS A 1138 -24.93 -53.47 -38.11
N LEU A 1139 -24.07 -53.10 -39.06
CA LEU A 1139 -24.29 -53.20 -40.51
C LEU A 1139 -24.28 -54.64 -41.08
N SER A 1140 -23.91 -55.65 -40.29
CA SER A 1140 -23.80 -57.04 -40.78
C SER A 1140 -25.15 -57.67 -41.12
N VAL A 1141 -26.23 -57.24 -40.45
CA VAL A 1141 -27.59 -57.73 -40.70
C VAL A 1141 -28.12 -57.23 -42.03
N LEU A 1142 -27.95 -55.93 -42.33
CA LEU A 1142 -28.36 -55.34 -43.61
C LEU A 1142 -27.52 -55.84 -44.78
N HIS A 1143 -26.21 -56.01 -44.57
CA HIS A 1143 -25.35 -56.65 -45.56
C HIS A 1143 -25.82 -58.09 -45.87
N ARG A 1144 -26.22 -58.85 -44.83
CA ARG A 1144 -26.80 -60.18 -45.02
C ARG A 1144 -28.14 -60.10 -45.77
N LEU A 1145 -29.02 -59.16 -45.41
CA LEU A 1145 -30.31 -58.98 -46.07
C LEU A 1145 -30.15 -58.67 -47.56
N ALA A 1146 -29.21 -57.78 -47.93
CA ALA A 1146 -28.90 -57.44 -49.31
C ALA A 1146 -28.41 -58.66 -50.11
N ALA A 1147 -27.46 -59.41 -49.53
CA ALA A 1147 -26.90 -60.61 -50.16
C ALA A 1147 -27.99 -61.67 -50.43
N GLU A 1148 -28.92 -61.84 -49.49
CA GLU A 1148 -30.01 -62.81 -49.58
C GLU A 1148 -31.09 -62.37 -50.59
N MET A 1149 -31.36 -61.06 -50.72
CA MET A 1149 -32.19 -60.50 -51.80
C MET A 1149 -31.50 -60.49 -53.16
N GLY A 1150 -30.19 -60.75 -53.22
CA GLY A 1150 -29.40 -60.68 -54.45
C GLY A 1150 -29.12 -59.25 -54.91
N GLY A 1151 -29.19 -58.30 -53.97
CA GLY A 1151 -29.03 -56.87 -54.19
C GLY A 1151 -27.71 -56.29 -53.65
N GLU A 1152 -27.55 -54.98 -53.82
CA GLU A 1152 -26.38 -54.24 -53.34
C GLU A 1152 -26.63 -53.63 -51.95
N TYR A 1153 -25.65 -53.73 -51.05
CA TYR A 1153 -25.68 -53.03 -49.76
C TYR A 1153 -24.91 -51.71 -49.85
N ARG A 1154 -25.49 -50.62 -49.33
CA ARG A 1154 -24.86 -49.29 -49.28
C ARG A 1154 -25.01 -48.70 -47.88
N GLN A 1155 -23.90 -48.19 -47.34
CA GLN A 1155 -23.92 -47.46 -46.08
C GLN A 1155 -23.82 -45.96 -46.35
N VAL A 1156 -24.71 -45.18 -45.73
CA VAL A 1156 -24.73 -43.72 -45.83
C VAL A 1156 -24.80 -43.10 -44.44
N LEU A 1157 -24.05 -42.02 -44.22
CA LEU A 1157 -23.99 -41.34 -42.91
C LEU A 1157 -25.22 -40.46 -42.67
N ASN A 1158 -25.80 -39.90 -43.74
CA ASN A 1158 -27.00 -39.08 -43.75
C ASN A 1158 -27.66 -39.13 -45.15
N ALA A 1159 -28.92 -38.70 -45.27
CA ALA A 1159 -29.69 -38.74 -46.52
C ALA A 1159 -29.01 -37.98 -47.68
N SER A 1160 -28.34 -36.86 -47.38
CA SER A 1160 -27.61 -36.06 -48.36
C SER A 1160 -26.43 -36.78 -49.02
N ALA A 1161 -25.91 -37.88 -48.45
CA ALA A 1161 -24.88 -38.71 -49.09
C ALA A 1161 -25.39 -39.48 -50.32
N LEU A 1162 -26.71 -39.63 -50.49
CA LEU A 1162 -27.34 -40.22 -51.68
C LEU A 1162 -27.36 -39.27 -52.89
N SER A 1163 -27.02 -37.99 -52.70
CA SER A 1163 -27.00 -36.97 -53.76
C SER A 1163 -25.79 -37.06 -54.72
N LYS A 1164 -24.75 -37.85 -54.40
CA LYS A 1164 -23.52 -37.92 -55.21
C LYS A 1164 -23.57 -39.10 -56.19
N PRO A 1165 -23.51 -38.90 -57.51
CA PRO A 1165 -23.36 -40.02 -58.45
C PRO A 1165 -22.03 -40.77 -58.20
N PRO A 1166 -22.01 -42.12 -58.26
CA PRO A 1166 -23.03 -43.04 -58.76
C PRO A 1166 -23.77 -43.76 -57.61
N ALA A 1167 -24.65 -43.06 -56.89
CA ALA A 1167 -25.24 -43.61 -55.67
C ALA A 1167 -26.34 -44.67 -55.88
N LEU A 1168 -27.03 -44.76 -57.03
CA LEU A 1168 -27.94 -45.85 -57.42
C LEU A 1168 -28.22 -45.77 -58.95
N SER A 1169 -27.27 -46.15 -59.82
CA SER A 1169 -27.42 -45.94 -61.28
C SER A 1169 -28.38 -46.94 -61.93
N LEU A 1170 -29.55 -46.45 -62.39
CA LEU A 1170 -30.49 -47.21 -63.21
C LEU A 1170 -30.44 -46.69 -64.67
N PRO A 1171 -30.41 -47.57 -65.70
CA PRO A 1171 -30.45 -47.14 -67.09
C PRO A 1171 -31.79 -46.46 -67.44
N PRO A 1172 -31.88 -45.70 -68.55
CA PRO A 1172 -33.10 -44.99 -68.96
C PRO A 1172 -34.13 -45.98 -69.55
N THR A 1173 -34.87 -46.64 -68.67
CA THR A 1173 -36.01 -47.52 -68.93
C THR A 1173 -37.06 -47.28 -67.84
N ASN A 1174 -38.34 -47.58 -68.09
CA ASN A 1174 -39.40 -47.39 -67.11
C ASN A 1174 -39.30 -48.43 -65.98
N TYR A 1175 -39.30 -47.95 -64.73
CA TYR A 1175 -39.25 -48.78 -63.53
C TYR A 1175 -40.48 -48.57 -62.64
N VAL A 1176 -40.88 -49.64 -61.95
CA VAL A 1176 -41.68 -49.56 -60.75
C VAL A 1176 -40.75 -49.76 -59.55
N SER A 1177 -40.54 -48.70 -58.78
CA SER A 1177 -39.72 -48.75 -57.58
C SER A 1177 -40.59 -48.90 -56.35
N THR A 1178 -40.34 -49.96 -55.58
CA THR A 1178 -40.91 -50.15 -54.25
C THR A 1178 -39.86 -49.72 -53.23
N ILE A 1179 -40.23 -48.81 -52.33
CA ILE A 1179 -39.33 -48.18 -51.37
C ILE A 1179 -39.82 -48.47 -49.96
#